data_AF-A0A560G1K5-F1
#
_entry.id   AF-A0A560G1K5-F1
#
_cell.length_a   1.000
_cell.length_b   1.000
_cell.length_c   1.000
_cell.angle_alpha   90.00
_cell.angle_beta   90.00
_cell.angle_gamma   90.00
#
_symmetry.space_group_name_H-M   'P 1'
#
loop_
_entity.id
_entity.type
_entity.pdbx_description
1 polymer ?
#
loop_
_entity_poly.entity_id
_entity_poly.type
_entity_poly.pdbx_seq_one_letter_code
_entity_poly.pdbx_strand_id
1 'polypeptide(L)'
;MLIGNVEPPLPKVRKKSGVPPKPIVEFPVALEEAPADEPASFAEALELHMVRHGDTTWSLHRAICLDEPDVNYRTITSWLRGRAVPGTLKTRRVLKLIERRYRLPDGHLAAKLPNRNSAPKGHDIAGVGSAEQRRLAWHLPDDFASRPPVEREQILDWVRTHIVTGATDYRQFQAAAMKQRYALRFFEVPAAHQLSSSADQEDSLDHEDTDPDLAWGTRLAPARLAAEMSDLVRFKTSTLTAIGYKRSGVWGSETASQKLEHLGLLFGAMCSAPGSAIRGLGVPTRNLCLALLAFPATWDWYIQWRERRRGFYTAWEVDMLALGASMARADTGWLRQSPKLAENLKPIPGLVSAAEIEVAKADWAGTCEALHRHVIARAKELQRIIRVHRDPFEPILPILESDSPVGEYRKIADEILAYMPDENRYPVAAAEAVRSLLLIRLGLHLGVRQKNLRQLLVKRRGQIPLTERQLADRKCGELRWSARDQGWEVVIPAEAFKNATSSYFGGKPFRLLLPDLGGLFGFIDAYLERHRQALLRGAADPGTFFVKTVKTTSMDAAYNQTTFYEAWRLIIQRYGIYNPYTGRGAIKGLLPHGPHSVRDVLATHILKKTGSFEQASYAIQDTPDTVANHYARFLPQDKAALAAQVLNQVWSAA
;
A
#
# COMPACT_ATOMS: atom_id res chain seq x y z
N MET A 1 -58.98 73.09 37.66
CA MET A 1 -58.50 71.71 37.44
C MET A 1 -59.63 70.90 36.85
N LEU A 2 -59.56 70.59 35.55
CA LEU A 2 -60.25 69.48 34.91
C LEU A 2 -59.39 69.13 33.67
N ILE A 3 -59.00 67.87 33.60
CA ILE A 3 -57.87 67.34 32.84
C ILE A 3 -58.36 67.03 31.41
N GLY A 4 -57.72 67.63 30.40
CA GLY A 4 -57.98 67.33 29.00
C GLY A 4 -57.34 65.99 28.60
N ASN A 5 -58.16 65.05 28.14
CA ASN A 5 -57.69 63.81 27.53
C ASN A 5 -57.17 64.09 26.11
N VAL A 6 -55.87 63.89 25.90
CA VAL A 6 -55.23 63.88 24.59
C VAL A 6 -55.15 62.42 24.14
N GLU A 7 -55.83 62.07 23.05
CA GLU A 7 -55.68 60.77 22.39
C GLU A 7 -54.26 60.61 21.82
N PRO A 8 -53.63 59.42 21.94
CA PRO A 8 -52.33 59.17 21.34
C PRO A 8 -52.46 58.99 19.81
N PRO A 9 -51.46 59.43 19.03
CA PRO A 9 -51.52 59.29 17.58
C PRO A 9 -51.37 57.83 17.17
N LEU A 10 -52.20 57.39 16.22
CA LEU A 10 -52.11 56.08 15.58
C LEU A 10 -50.68 55.80 15.04
N PRO A 11 -50.16 54.56 15.18
CA PRO A 11 -48.83 54.23 14.71
C PRO A 11 -48.77 54.35 13.18
N LYS A 12 -47.90 55.25 12.70
CA LYS A 12 -47.56 55.37 11.27
C LYS A 12 -47.00 54.03 10.76
N VAL A 13 -47.77 53.35 9.91
CA VAL A 13 -47.30 52.20 9.15
C VAL A 13 -46.11 52.63 8.30
N ARG A 14 -44.91 52.15 8.65
CA ARG A 14 -43.70 52.36 7.85
C ARG A 14 -43.92 51.71 6.49
N LYS A 15 -44.08 52.51 5.42
CA LYS A 15 -43.99 52.02 4.04
C LYS A 15 -42.65 51.31 3.89
N LYS A 16 -42.65 50.02 3.55
CA LYS A 16 -41.43 49.30 3.16
C LYS A 16 -40.90 49.98 1.89
N SER A 17 -39.88 50.81 2.03
CA SER A 17 -39.16 51.39 0.89
C SER A 17 -38.29 50.31 0.28
N GLY A 18 -38.59 49.92 -0.95
CA GLY A 18 -37.80 49.01 -1.77
C GLY A 18 -38.59 48.59 -3.00
N VAL A 19 -37.93 48.56 -4.15
CA VAL A 19 -38.48 47.94 -5.37
C VAL A 19 -38.89 46.50 -5.00
N PRO A 20 -40.11 46.04 -5.33
CA PRO A 20 -40.52 44.66 -5.05
C PRO A 20 -39.51 43.72 -5.68
N PRO A 21 -39.03 42.70 -4.93
CA PRO A 21 -37.93 41.89 -5.41
C PRO A 21 -38.39 41.10 -6.64
N LYS A 22 -37.55 41.05 -7.67
CA LYS A 22 -37.86 40.38 -8.94
C LYS A 22 -38.46 38.98 -8.71
N PRO A 23 -39.43 38.55 -9.53
CA PRO A 23 -39.98 37.20 -9.45
C PRO A 23 -38.86 36.17 -9.67
N ILE A 24 -38.90 35.08 -8.91
CA ILE A 24 -37.93 33.99 -9.06
C ILE A 24 -38.34 33.18 -10.29
N VAL A 25 -37.58 33.30 -11.37
CA VAL A 25 -37.72 32.49 -12.58
C VAL A 25 -36.84 31.25 -12.42
N GLU A 26 -37.38 30.04 -12.56
CA GLU A 26 -36.62 28.78 -12.35
C GLU A 26 -35.44 28.64 -13.33
N PHE A 27 -35.67 28.92 -14.62
CA PHE A 27 -34.65 28.91 -15.68
C PHE A 27 -34.55 30.31 -16.32
N PRO A 28 -33.69 31.21 -15.81
CA PRO A 28 -33.52 32.54 -16.40
C PRO A 28 -32.97 32.44 -17.82
N VAL A 29 -33.55 33.22 -18.75
CA VAL A 29 -33.06 33.29 -20.14
C VAL A 29 -31.67 33.95 -20.14
N ALA A 30 -30.75 33.40 -20.92
CA ALA A 30 -29.44 34.00 -21.11
C ALA A 30 -29.58 35.34 -21.86
N LEU A 31 -29.00 36.39 -21.31
CA LEU A 31 -28.94 37.73 -21.91
C LEU A 31 -27.96 37.79 -23.08
N GLU A 32 -26.95 36.92 -23.06
CA GLU A 32 -25.87 36.82 -24.03
C GLU A 32 -25.62 35.36 -24.43
N GLU A 33 -25.11 35.14 -25.64
CA GLU A 33 -24.65 33.82 -26.08
C GLU A 33 -23.48 33.33 -25.22
N ALA A 34 -23.28 32.01 -25.17
CA ALA A 34 -22.17 31.45 -24.40
C ALA A 34 -20.84 31.91 -25.04
N PRO A 35 -19.89 32.47 -24.27
CA PRO A 35 -18.59 32.83 -24.83
C PRO A 35 -17.86 31.58 -25.34
N ALA A 36 -17.04 31.76 -26.38
CA ALA A 36 -16.23 30.68 -26.96
C ALA A 36 -15.21 30.10 -25.95
N ASP A 37 -14.64 30.98 -25.11
CA ASP A 37 -13.69 30.61 -24.07
C ASP A 37 -14.25 30.94 -22.68
N GLU A 38 -14.67 29.90 -21.96
CA GLU A 38 -15.11 30.04 -20.58
C GLU A 38 -13.91 30.07 -19.62
N PRO A 39 -13.92 30.92 -18.57
CA PRO A 39 -12.87 30.94 -17.56
C PRO A 39 -12.57 29.56 -16.95
N ALA A 40 -11.29 29.32 -16.68
CA ALA A 40 -10.83 28.07 -16.08
C ALA A 40 -11.17 27.97 -14.59
N SER A 41 -11.22 29.10 -13.86
CA SER A 41 -11.47 29.10 -12.43
C SER A 41 -12.96 29.00 -12.11
N PHE A 42 -13.29 28.28 -11.02
CA PHE A 42 -14.66 28.17 -10.54
C PHE A 42 -15.32 29.53 -10.24
N ALA A 43 -14.56 30.46 -9.64
CA ALA A 43 -15.11 31.76 -9.23
C ALA A 43 -15.52 32.61 -10.44
N GLU A 44 -14.64 32.70 -11.43
CA GLU A 44 -14.90 33.47 -12.66
C GLU A 44 -15.97 32.82 -13.52
N ALA A 45 -16.01 31.48 -13.61
CA ALA A 45 -17.07 30.77 -14.33
C ALA A 45 -18.44 30.96 -13.66
N LEU A 46 -18.51 30.92 -12.33
CA LEU A 46 -19.74 31.21 -11.60
C LEU A 46 -20.20 32.67 -11.84
N GLU A 47 -19.26 33.62 -11.79
CA GLU A 47 -19.56 35.03 -12.07
C GLU A 47 -20.07 35.22 -13.49
N LEU A 48 -19.42 34.61 -14.49
CA LEU A 48 -19.84 34.66 -15.88
C LEU A 48 -21.30 34.20 -16.05
N HIS A 49 -21.66 33.03 -15.52
CA HIS A 49 -23.04 32.53 -15.67
C HIS A 49 -24.05 33.37 -14.89
N MET A 50 -23.67 33.90 -13.72
CA MET A 50 -24.53 34.85 -13.00
C MET A 50 -24.81 36.10 -13.84
N VAL A 51 -23.78 36.71 -14.43
CA VAL A 51 -23.90 37.90 -15.29
C VAL A 51 -24.74 37.57 -16.53
N ARG A 52 -24.43 36.47 -17.22
CA ARG A 52 -25.13 36.01 -18.42
C ARG A 52 -26.62 35.81 -18.19
N HIS A 53 -27.03 35.40 -16.99
CA HIS A 53 -28.44 35.19 -16.65
C HIS A 53 -29.07 36.33 -15.83
N GLY A 54 -28.37 37.47 -15.69
CA GLY A 54 -28.85 38.65 -14.99
C GLY A 54 -29.06 38.44 -13.48
N ASP A 55 -28.39 37.44 -12.90
CA ASP A 55 -28.49 37.11 -11.49
C ASP A 55 -27.47 37.90 -10.67
N THR A 56 -27.97 38.54 -9.61
CA THR A 56 -27.14 39.06 -8.52
C THR A 56 -26.93 37.96 -7.49
N THR A 57 -25.96 38.14 -6.58
CA THR A 57 -25.79 37.21 -5.45
C THR A 57 -27.09 37.03 -4.65
N TRP A 58 -27.91 38.09 -4.54
CA TRP A 58 -29.16 38.05 -3.78
C TRP A 58 -30.28 37.33 -4.53
N SER A 59 -30.42 37.56 -5.84
CA SER A 59 -31.43 36.85 -6.63
C SER A 59 -31.11 35.36 -6.75
N LEU A 60 -29.83 35.01 -6.93
CA LEU A 60 -29.38 33.62 -6.93
C LEU A 60 -29.60 32.95 -5.57
N HIS A 61 -29.24 33.62 -4.48
CA HIS A 61 -29.48 33.12 -3.11
C HIS A 61 -30.97 32.85 -2.87
N ARG A 62 -31.86 33.80 -3.24
CA ARG A 62 -33.30 33.63 -3.10
C ARG A 62 -33.84 32.45 -3.90
N ALA A 63 -33.32 32.23 -5.10
CA ALA A 63 -33.72 31.09 -5.94
C ALA A 63 -33.30 29.76 -5.29
N ILE A 64 -32.07 29.66 -4.81
CA ILE A 64 -31.52 28.44 -4.19
C ILE A 64 -32.19 28.13 -2.85
N CYS A 65 -32.52 29.15 -2.06
CA CYS A 65 -33.17 28.96 -0.76
C CYS A 65 -34.56 28.31 -0.82
N LEU A 66 -35.18 28.22 -2.01
CA LEU A 66 -36.43 27.48 -2.17
C LEU A 66 -36.21 25.98 -1.98
N ASP A 67 -35.11 25.43 -2.50
CA ASP A 67 -34.76 24.02 -2.40
C ASP A 67 -33.79 23.72 -1.23
N GLU A 68 -33.00 24.72 -0.81
CA GLU A 68 -31.99 24.63 0.25
C GLU A 68 -32.12 25.79 1.26
N PRO A 69 -33.12 25.77 2.15
CA PRO A 69 -33.48 26.91 2.99
C PRO A 69 -32.37 27.36 3.95
N ASP A 70 -31.51 26.45 4.37
CA ASP A 70 -30.44 26.73 5.33
C ASP A 70 -29.17 27.34 4.70
N VAL A 71 -29.18 27.69 3.41
CA VAL A 71 -28.00 28.25 2.73
C VAL A 71 -27.83 29.72 3.09
N ASN A 72 -26.65 30.06 3.61
CA ASN A 72 -26.33 31.44 3.96
C ASN A 72 -25.98 32.24 2.70
N TYR A 73 -26.54 33.44 2.56
CA TYR A 73 -26.23 34.39 1.49
C TYR A 73 -24.72 34.59 1.29
N ARG A 74 -23.94 34.65 2.38
CA ARG A 74 -22.48 34.85 2.35
C ARG A 74 -21.72 33.71 1.66
N THR A 75 -22.33 32.53 1.51
CA THR A 75 -21.71 31.38 0.85
C THR A 75 -21.39 31.71 -0.62
N ILE A 76 -22.37 32.21 -1.38
CA ILE A 76 -22.19 32.56 -2.79
C ILE A 76 -21.21 33.73 -2.94
N THR A 77 -21.31 34.75 -2.08
CA THR A 77 -20.34 35.87 -2.08
C THR A 77 -18.91 35.39 -1.82
N SER A 78 -18.74 34.41 -0.95
CA SER A 78 -17.40 33.87 -0.63
C SER A 78 -16.83 33.02 -1.76
N TRP A 79 -17.68 32.41 -2.59
CA TRP A 79 -17.29 31.67 -3.79
C TRP A 79 -16.83 32.61 -4.90
N LEU A 80 -17.60 33.66 -5.20
CA LEU A 80 -17.24 34.68 -6.19
C LEU A 80 -15.92 35.37 -5.84
N ARG A 81 -15.66 35.62 -4.55
CA ARG A 81 -14.40 36.21 -4.08
C ARG A 81 -13.24 35.22 -3.96
N GLY A 82 -13.43 33.96 -4.35
CA GLY A 82 -12.43 32.89 -4.24
C GLY A 82 -12.09 32.43 -2.80
N ARG A 83 -12.65 33.08 -1.75
CA ARG A 83 -12.33 32.81 -0.34
C ARG A 83 -12.74 31.41 0.11
N ALA A 84 -13.83 30.88 -0.44
CA ALA A 84 -14.32 29.54 -0.17
C ALA A 84 -14.69 28.82 -1.48
N VAL A 85 -14.85 27.51 -1.42
CA VAL A 85 -15.39 26.68 -2.51
C VAL A 85 -16.34 25.63 -1.93
N PRO A 86 -17.25 25.07 -2.74
CA PRO A 86 -18.06 23.92 -2.36
C PRO A 86 -17.19 22.76 -1.82
N GLY A 87 -17.39 22.38 -0.55
CA GLY A 87 -16.58 21.35 0.13
C GLY A 87 -17.35 20.45 1.11
N THR A 88 -18.63 20.76 1.34
CA THR A 88 -19.57 19.91 2.10
C THR A 88 -20.65 19.37 1.17
N LEU A 89 -21.32 18.27 1.55
CA LEU A 89 -22.44 17.71 0.78
C LEU A 89 -23.51 18.76 0.50
N LYS A 90 -23.86 19.57 1.50
CA LYS A 90 -24.80 20.69 1.36
C LYS A 90 -24.35 21.69 0.30
N THR A 91 -23.10 22.14 0.36
CA THR A 91 -22.59 23.10 -0.65
C THR A 91 -22.44 22.50 -2.05
N ARG A 92 -22.26 21.19 -2.18
CA ARG A 92 -22.26 20.51 -3.49
C ARG A 92 -23.67 20.35 -4.06
N ARG A 93 -24.69 20.14 -3.22
CA ARG A 93 -26.11 20.20 -3.64
C ARG A 93 -26.48 21.59 -4.17
N VAL A 94 -26.05 22.65 -3.47
CA VAL A 94 -26.20 24.04 -3.93
C VAL A 94 -25.56 24.24 -5.31
N LEU A 95 -24.39 23.67 -5.55
CA LEU A 95 -23.73 23.77 -6.84
C LEU A 95 -24.55 23.12 -7.96
N LYS A 96 -25.12 21.93 -7.73
CA LYS A 96 -26.02 21.27 -8.68
C LYS A 96 -27.28 22.09 -8.98
N LEU A 97 -27.84 22.77 -7.97
CA LEU A 97 -28.99 23.67 -8.17
C LEU A 97 -28.63 24.86 -9.06
N ILE A 98 -27.43 25.42 -8.92
CA ILE A 98 -26.93 26.49 -9.79
C ILE A 98 -26.75 25.98 -11.23
N GLU A 99 -26.14 24.82 -11.41
CA GLU A 99 -25.96 24.19 -12.73
C GLU A 99 -27.31 23.94 -13.41
N ARG A 100 -28.28 23.36 -12.70
CA ARG A 100 -29.65 23.15 -13.19
C ARG A 100 -30.32 24.47 -13.57
N ARG A 101 -30.24 25.48 -12.72
CA ARG A 101 -30.84 26.81 -12.94
C ARG A 101 -30.35 27.43 -14.25
N TYR A 102 -29.05 27.32 -14.54
CA TYR A 102 -28.44 27.86 -15.75
C TYR A 102 -28.41 26.87 -16.93
N ARG A 103 -29.03 25.69 -16.79
CA ARG A 103 -29.03 24.61 -17.79
C ARG A 103 -27.62 24.22 -18.25
N LEU A 104 -26.68 24.26 -17.33
CA LEU A 104 -25.33 23.77 -17.56
C LEU A 104 -25.32 22.24 -17.47
N PRO A 105 -24.38 21.55 -18.16
CA PRO A 105 -24.18 20.12 -17.97
C PRO A 105 -23.94 19.79 -16.49
N ASP A 106 -24.42 18.63 -16.05
CA ASP A 106 -24.22 18.18 -14.68
C ASP A 106 -22.72 18.12 -14.33
N GLY A 107 -22.33 18.82 -13.26
CA GLY A 107 -20.93 18.89 -12.80
C GLY A 107 -20.05 19.88 -13.58
N HIS A 108 -20.62 20.72 -14.45
CA HIS A 108 -19.90 21.74 -15.22
C HIS A 108 -19.07 22.70 -14.34
N LEU A 109 -19.67 23.28 -13.31
CA LEU A 109 -18.98 24.14 -12.35
C LEU A 109 -18.16 23.31 -11.36
N ALA A 110 -18.61 22.10 -11.02
CA ALA A 110 -17.86 21.18 -10.17
C ALA A 110 -16.51 20.77 -10.78
N ALA A 111 -16.43 20.65 -12.10
CA ALA A 111 -15.20 20.33 -12.83
C ALA A 111 -14.13 21.43 -12.71
N LYS A 112 -14.53 22.67 -12.43
CA LYS A 112 -13.64 23.84 -12.27
C LYS A 112 -13.18 24.05 -10.81
N LEU A 113 -13.57 23.18 -9.89
CA LEU A 113 -13.16 23.29 -8.50
C LEU A 113 -11.64 23.04 -8.34
N PRO A 114 -10.93 23.82 -7.51
CA PRO A 114 -9.48 23.69 -7.32
C PRO A 114 -9.06 22.37 -6.63
N ASN A 115 -10.01 21.59 -6.11
CA ASN A 115 -9.75 20.27 -5.56
C ASN A 115 -10.92 19.33 -5.88
N ARG A 116 -10.97 18.90 -7.14
CA ARG A 116 -12.01 18.03 -7.71
C ARG A 116 -12.16 16.72 -6.95
N ASN A 117 -11.04 16.15 -6.50
CA ASN A 117 -11.04 14.84 -5.86
C ASN A 117 -11.40 14.89 -4.37
N SER A 118 -11.52 16.06 -3.74
CA SER A 118 -11.81 16.14 -2.30
C SER A 118 -13.04 15.33 -1.87
N ALA A 119 -12.88 14.52 -0.82
CA ALA A 119 -14.01 13.89 -0.15
C ALA A 119 -14.90 14.97 0.48
N PRO A 120 -16.19 15.06 0.11
CA PRO A 120 -17.08 16.04 0.71
C PRO A 120 -17.27 15.76 2.20
N LYS A 121 -17.32 16.83 2.99
CA LYS A 121 -17.60 16.74 4.43
C LYS A 121 -19.11 16.62 4.68
N GLY A 122 -19.47 15.90 5.74
CA GLY A 122 -20.85 15.84 6.24
C GLY A 122 -21.62 14.56 5.90
N HIS A 123 -20.95 13.50 5.39
CA HIS A 123 -21.56 12.17 5.44
C HIS A 123 -21.80 11.81 6.90
N ASP A 124 -23.01 11.38 7.25
CA ASP A 124 -23.32 10.74 8.54
C ASP A 124 -23.86 9.33 8.25
N ILE A 125 -23.11 8.32 8.69
CA ILE A 125 -23.44 6.91 8.43
C ILE A 125 -23.61 6.25 9.79
N ALA A 126 -24.85 5.90 10.12
CA ALA A 126 -25.19 5.28 11.39
C ALA A 126 -24.34 4.01 11.63
N GLY A 127 -23.77 3.89 12.83
CA GLY A 127 -22.97 2.73 13.24
C GLY A 127 -21.53 2.67 12.70
N VAL A 128 -21.08 3.68 11.94
CA VAL A 128 -19.71 3.70 11.38
C VAL A 128 -18.82 4.70 12.14
N GLY A 129 -17.67 4.23 12.63
CA GLY A 129 -16.72 5.09 13.34
C GLY A 129 -16.04 6.13 12.44
N SER A 130 -15.62 7.26 13.01
CA SER A 130 -15.11 8.42 12.25
C SER A 130 -13.89 8.09 11.37
N ALA A 131 -13.07 7.10 11.75
CA ALA A 131 -11.93 6.66 10.94
C ALA A 131 -12.35 5.91 9.66
N GLU A 132 -13.36 5.05 9.76
CA GLU A 132 -13.92 4.34 8.60
C GLU A 132 -14.71 5.30 7.72
N GLN A 133 -15.51 6.18 8.32
CA GLN A 133 -16.26 7.22 7.62
C GLN A 133 -15.36 8.10 6.74
N ARG A 134 -14.18 8.51 7.25
CA ARG A 134 -13.19 9.26 6.45
C ARG A 134 -12.65 8.47 5.26
N ARG A 135 -12.51 7.14 5.38
CA ARG A 135 -12.08 6.29 4.26
C ARG A 135 -13.20 6.15 3.23
N LEU A 136 -14.42 5.88 3.68
CA LEU A 136 -15.59 5.74 2.81
C LEU A 136 -15.90 7.03 2.06
N ALA A 137 -15.79 8.20 2.69
CA ALA A 137 -16.16 9.49 2.11
C ALA A 137 -15.47 9.82 0.77
N TRP A 138 -14.28 9.26 0.48
CA TRP A 138 -13.61 9.42 -0.82
C TRP A 138 -14.28 8.66 -1.97
N HIS A 139 -15.06 7.64 -1.63
CA HIS A 139 -15.62 6.67 -2.57
C HIS A 139 -17.15 6.70 -2.61
N LEU A 140 -17.78 7.62 -1.87
CA LEU A 140 -19.21 7.83 -1.91
C LEU A 140 -19.57 8.94 -2.91
N PRO A 141 -20.70 8.81 -3.63
CA PRO A 141 -21.16 9.88 -4.50
C PRO A 141 -21.67 11.08 -3.70
N ASP A 142 -21.64 12.27 -4.31
CA ASP A 142 -22.05 13.53 -3.66
C ASP A 142 -23.54 13.53 -3.26
N ASP A 143 -24.36 12.71 -3.91
CA ASP A 143 -25.79 12.54 -3.64
C ASP A 143 -26.11 11.32 -2.75
N PHE A 144 -25.08 10.68 -2.17
CA PHE A 144 -25.25 9.46 -1.37
C PHE A 144 -26.33 9.60 -0.27
N ALA A 145 -26.37 10.75 0.42
CA ALA A 145 -27.31 10.97 1.52
C ALA A 145 -28.78 11.02 1.07
N SER A 146 -29.05 11.40 -0.19
CA SER A 146 -30.40 11.49 -0.76
C SER A 146 -30.85 10.22 -1.47
N ARG A 147 -29.97 9.22 -1.64
CA ARG A 147 -30.33 7.94 -2.27
C ARG A 147 -31.21 7.08 -1.34
N PRO A 148 -32.08 6.21 -1.90
CA PRO A 148 -32.86 5.25 -1.12
C PRO A 148 -32.00 4.39 -0.18
N PRO A 149 -32.50 3.95 0.99
CA PRO A 149 -31.74 3.16 1.95
C PRO A 149 -31.08 1.91 1.36
N VAL A 150 -31.80 1.17 0.51
CA VAL A 150 -31.30 -0.04 -0.16
C VAL A 150 -30.10 0.27 -1.05
N GLU A 151 -30.17 1.35 -1.84
CA GLU A 151 -29.08 1.76 -2.71
C GLU A 151 -27.86 2.23 -1.90
N ARG A 152 -28.08 2.93 -0.78
CA ARG A 152 -26.99 3.32 0.12
C ARG A 152 -26.26 2.11 0.69
N GLU A 153 -26.99 1.06 1.08
CA GLU A 153 -26.39 -0.18 1.57
C GLU A 153 -25.60 -0.89 0.47
N GLN A 154 -26.14 -0.97 -0.75
CA GLN A 154 -25.44 -1.52 -1.91
C GLN A 154 -24.13 -0.77 -2.24
N ILE A 155 -24.15 0.56 -2.20
CA ILE A 155 -22.94 1.37 -2.41
C ILE A 155 -21.92 1.11 -1.30
N LEU A 156 -22.35 1.08 -0.03
CA LEU A 156 -21.45 0.83 1.10
C LEU A 156 -20.82 -0.56 1.04
N ASP A 157 -21.61 -1.58 0.73
CA ASP A 157 -21.12 -2.94 0.55
C ASP A 157 -20.13 -3.00 -0.61
N TRP A 158 -20.48 -2.42 -1.77
CA TRP A 158 -19.59 -2.40 -2.93
C TRP A 158 -18.25 -1.70 -2.62
N VAL A 159 -18.27 -0.54 -1.96
CA VAL A 159 -17.04 0.18 -1.57
C VAL A 159 -16.21 -0.63 -0.56
N ARG A 160 -16.85 -1.23 0.45
CA ARG A 160 -16.14 -2.05 1.44
C ARG A 160 -15.49 -3.26 0.78
N THR A 161 -16.22 -3.94 -0.09
CA THR A 161 -15.79 -5.15 -0.78
C THR A 161 -14.74 -4.84 -1.83
N HIS A 162 -14.96 -3.90 -2.76
CA HIS A 162 -14.07 -3.70 -3.91
C HIS A 162 -12.92 -2.72 -3.64
N ILE A 163 -13.08 -1.75 -2.74
CA ILE A 163 -12.08 -0.71 -2.50
C ILE A 163 -11.37 -0.91 -1.16
N VAL A 164 -12.10 -1.04 -0.05
CA VAL A 164 -11.47 -1.03 1.29
C VAL A 164 -10.79 -2.36 1.57
N THR A 165 -11.55 -3.45 1.65
CA THR A 165 -11.03 -4.79 1.95
C THR A 165 -10.44 -5.43 0.71
N GLY A 166 -11.13 -5.37 -0.43
CA GLY A 166 -10.84 -6.10 -1.67
C GLY A 166 -11.72 -7.36 -1.74
N ALA A 167 -12.27 -7.64 -2.92
CA ALA A 167 -13.43 -8.52 -3.07
C ALA A 167 -13.16 -10.03 -2.89
N THR A 168 -11.93 -10.40 -2.52
CA THR A 168 -11.50 -11.80 -2.51
C THR A 168 -11.68 -12.43 -1.14
N ASP A 169 -12.13 -13.69 -1.10
CA ASP A 169 -12.34 -14.47 0.14
C ASP A 169 -11.08 -14.50 1.01
N TYR A 170 -9.90 -14.50 0.39
CA TYR A 170 -8.63 -14.43 1.10
C TYR A 170 -8.49 -13.16 1.93
N ARG A 171 -8.97 -12.01 1.48
CA ARG A 171 -8.82 -10.77 2.25
C ARG A 171 -9.76 -10.71 3.44
N GLN A 172 -10.92 -11.33 3.32
CA GLN A 172 -11.81 -11.53 4.46
C GLN A 172 -11.13 -12.44 5.50
N PHE A 173 -10.47 -13.52 5.05
CA PHE A 173 -9.63 -14.36 5.90
C PHE A 173 -8.48 -13.57 6.54
N GLN A 174 -7.70 -12.80 5.77
CA GLN A 174 -6.59 -11.98 6.31
C GLN A 174 -7.09 -10.99 7.36
N ALA A 175 -8.20 -10.28 7.09
CA ALA A 175 -8.78 -9.34 8.03
C ALA A 175 -9.30 -10.01 9.32
N ALA A 176 -9.78 -11.26 9.23
CA ALA A 176 -10.18 -12.06 10.38
C ALA A 176 -8.95 -12.57 11.18
N ALA A 177 -7.92 -13.06 10.50
CA ALA A 177 -6.67 -13.55 11.09
C ALA A 177 -5.90 -12.43 11.80
N MET A 178 -5.81 -11.23 11.22
CA MET A 178 -5.18 -10.05 11.85
C MET A 178 -5.80 -9.64 13.21
N LYS A 179 -7.04 -10.04 13.50
CA LYS A 179 -7.70 -9.81 14.81
C LYS A 179 -7.22 -10.79 15.89
N GLN A 180 -6.62 -11.91 15.51
CA GLN A 180 -6.22 -13.00 16.40
C GLN A 180 -4.70 -13.04 16.59
N ARG A 181 -4.10 -11.98 17.14
CA ARG A 181 -2.64 -11.88 17.32
C ARG A 181 -2.13 -12.79 18.44
N TYR A 182 -1.23 -13.73 18.10
CA TYR A 182 -0.70 -14.71 19.07
C TYR A 182 0.81 -14.86 19.13
N ALA A 183 1.59 -14.23 18.23
CA ALA A 183 3.05 -14.39 18.24
C ALA A 183 3.69 -13.95 19.57
N LEU A 184 4.84 -14.53 19.91
CA LEU A 184 5.73 -14.05 20.98
C LEU A 184 6.73 -13.01 20.46
N ARG A 185 7.09 -12.03 21.30
CA ARG A 185 8.10 -10.99 21.02
C ARG A 185 9.42 -11.26 21.75
N PHE A 186 10.56 -11.08 21.08
CA PHE A 186 11.89 -11.26 21.65
C PHE A 186 12.64 -9.91 21.81
N PHE A 187 12.72 -9.37 23.03
CA PHE A 187 13.29 -8.04 23.31
C PHE A 187 14.83 -8.03 23.54
N GLU A 188 15.49 -9.16 23.78
CA GLU A 188 16.93 -9.23 24.08
C GLU A 188 17.84 -9.41 22.84
N VAL A 189 17.31 -9.13 21.65
CA VAL A 189 18.05 -9.23 20.37
C VAL A 189 18.50 -7.81 19.98
N PRO A 190 19.72 -7.57 19.47
CA PRO A 190 20.23 -6.21 19.26
C PRO A 190 19.27 -5.31 18.48
N ALA A 191 19.17 -4.02 18.86
CA ALA A 191 18.21 -3.06 18.30
C ALA A 191 18.31 -2.89 16.76
N ALA A 192 19.48 -3.13 16.16
CA ALA A 192 19.68 -3.16 14.70
C ALA A 192 18.87 -4.27 13.99
N HIS A 193 18.44 -5.30 14.74
CA HIS A 193 17.56 -6.38 14.30
C HIS A 193 16.13 -6.23 14.84
N GLN A 194 15.82 -5.18 15.61
CA GLN A 194 14.51 -4.89 16.21
C GLN A 194 13.84 -3.61 15.65
N LEU A 195 14.47 -2.94 14.68
CA LEU A 195 13.89 -1.76 14.04
C LEU A 195 12.73 -2.14 13.10
N SER A 196 11.51 -1.99 13.63
CA SER A 196 10.25 -1.57 12.99
C SER A 196 9.70 -2.33 11.76
N SER A 197 8.46 -2.83 11.94
CA SER A 197 7.55 -3.50 10.98
C SER A 197 8.04 -4.89 10.55
N SER A 198 7.24 -5.98 10.62
CA SER A 198 6.27 -6.38 9.57
C SER A 198 6.69 -5.97 8.14
N ALA A 199 8.00 -6.02 7.90
CA ALA A 199 8.72 -5.57 6.73
C ALA A 199 9.56 -6.72 6.18
N ASP A 200 9.18 -7.15 5.00
CA ASP A 200 9.97 -7.76 3.94
C ASP A 200 9.54 -9.22 3.63
N GLN A 201 8.22 -9.44 3.52
CA GLN A 201 7.62 -10.68 2.99
C GLN A 201 7.01 -10.57 1.58
N GLU A 202 7.52 -9.70 0.71
CA GLU A 202 7.09 -9.67 -0.71
C GLU A 202 8.21 -10.03 -1.71
N ASP A 203 9.43 -10.34 -1.25
CA ASP A 203 10.60 -10.38 -2.14
C ASP A 203 11.11 -11.79 -2.51
N SER A 204 10.38 -12.86 -2.21
CA SER A 204 10.46 -14.11 -2.99
C SER A 204 9.29 -14.13 -3.97
N LEU A 205 9.57 -14.32 -5.25
CA LEU A 205 8.53 -14.46 -6.28
C LEU A 205 7.57 -15.63 -6.00
N ASP A 206 7.91 -16.49 -5.02
CA ASP A 206 7.09 -17.61 -4.57
C ASP A 206 6.10 -17.32 -3.43
N HIS A 207 6.07 -16.13 -2.82
CA HIS A 207 5.22 -15.93 -1.64
C HIS A 207 4.61 -14.53 -1.54
N GLU A 208 3.50 -14.31 -2.24
CA GLU A 208 2.40 -13.45 -1.75
C GLU A 208 1.61 -14.12 -0.59
N ASP A 209 2.32 -14.92 0.19
CA ASP A 209 1.83 -15.81 1.23
C ASP A 209 2.23 -15.24 2.59
N THR A 210 2.15 -13.91 2.71
CA THR A 210 2.37 -13.21 3.96
C THR A 210 1.31 -13.69 4.94
N ASP A 211 1.70 -14.60 5.84
CA ASP A 211 0.81 -15.15 6.86
C ASP A 211 0.15 -13.97 7.60
N PRO A 212 -1.18 -13.80 7.51
CA PRO A 212 -1.86 -12.65 8.10
C PRO A 212 -1.69 -12.56 9.63
N ASP A 213 -1.20 -13.63 10.27
CA ASP A 213 -0.87 -13.67 11.68
C ASP A 213 0.51 -13.06 12.03
N LEU A 214 1.36 -12.71 11.04
CA LEU A 214 2.72 -12.14 11.23
C LEU A 214 2.79 -10.74 11.85
N ALA A 215 1.66 -10.12 12.16
CA ALA A 215 1.67 -8.86 12.89
C ALA A 215 2.19 -9.06 14.32
N TRP A 216 3.12 -8.19 14.73
CA TRP A 216 3.80 -8.11 16.04
C TRP A 216 2.98 -8.72 17.19
N GLY A 217 3.55 -9.77 17.79
CA GLY A 217 2.95 -10.60 18.84
C GLY A 217 2.34 -9.82 20.00
N THR A 218 1.43 -10.35 20.80
CA THR A 218 0.85 -9.60 21.94
C THR A 218 1.60 -9.86 23.24
N ARG A 219 2.44 -10.90 23.30
CA ARG A 219 3.07 -11.39 24.53
C ARG A 219 4.60 -11.41 24.41
N LEU A 220 5.27 -11.08 25.51
CA LEU A 220 6.72 -11.17 25.63
C LEU A 220 7.15 -12.64 25.72
N ALA A 221 8.23 -12.99 25.02
CA ALA A 221 8.90 -14.25 25.22
C ALA A 221 9.50 -14.30 26.63
N PRO A 222 9.48 -15.46 27.31
CA PRO A 222 10.22 -15.67 28.56
C PRO A 222 11.70 -15.34 28.39
N ALA A 223 12.34 -14.77 29.42
CA ALA A 223 13.75 -14.38 29.38
C ALA A 223 14.67 -15.50 28.88
N ARG A 224 14.45 -16.75 29.32
CA ARG A 224 15.22 -17.90 28.85
C ARG A 224 15.10 -18.11 27.34
N LEU A 225 13.88 -18.18 26.81
CA LEU A 225 13.64 -18.37 25.38
C LEU A 225 14.17 -17.17 24.57
N ALA A 226 14.08 -15.96 25.11
CA ALA A 226 14.65 -14.76 24.50
C ALA A 226 16.18 -14.80 24.41
N ALA A 227 16.86 -15.27 25.46
CA ALA A 227 18.30 -15.45 25.47
C ALA A 227 18.74 -16.53 24.45
N GLU A 228 18.06 -17.68 24.40
CA GLU A 228 18.32 -18.72 23.41
C GLU A 228 18.13 -18.21 21.97
N MET A 229 17.09 -17.41 21.73
CA MET A 229 16.85 -16.76 20.44
C MET A 229 17.95 -15.76 20.08
N SER A 230 18.42 -14.96 21.05
CA SER A 230 19.51 -14.01 20.86
C SER A 230 20.81 -14.72 20.46
N ASP A 231 21.09 -15.87 21.07
CA ASP A 231 22.25 -16.71 20.72
C ASP A 231 22.14 -17.29 19.29
N LEU A 232 20.96 -17.77 18.88
CA LEU A 232 20.73 -18.23 17.50
C LEU A 232 20.94 -17.11 16.48
N VAL A 233 20.37 -15.93 16.76
CA VAL A 233 20.51 -14.76 15.87
C VAL A 233 21.97 -14.36 15.78
N ARG A 234 22.67 -14.23 16.91
CA ARG A 234 24.11 -13.95 16.95
C ARG A 234 24.88 -14.96 16.12
N PHE A 235 24.61 -16.26 16.29
CA PHE A 235 25.25 -17.31 15.50
C PHE A 235 25.00 -17.14 13.99
N LYS A 236 23.79 -16.80 13.56
CA LYS A 236 23.45 -16.67 12.14
C LYS A 236 23.83 -15.33 11.51
N THR A 237 24.01 -14.26 12.28
CA THR A 237 24.33 -12.91 11.75
C THR A 237 25.79 -12.51 11.91
N SER A 238 26.58 -13.14 12.79
CA SER A 238 28.00 -12.77 13.00
C SER A 238 28.82 -12.86 11.70
N THR A 239 29.79 -11.97 11.50
CA THR A 239 30.67 -12.02 10.32
C THR A 239 31.49 -13.31 10.29
N LEU A 240 32.14 -13.64 11.42
CA LEU A 240 32.92 -14.86 11.59
C LEU A 240 32.24 -15.76 12.62
N THR A 241 32.36 -17.08 12.43
CA THR A 241 31.90 -18.06 13.41
C THR A 241 32.84 -18.07 14.61
N ALA A 242 32.27 -18.25 15.81
CA ALA A 242 33.07 -18.48 17.01
C ALA A 242 33.89 -19.77 16.89
N ILE A 243 35.03 -19.83 17.57
CA ILE A 243 35.90 -21.01 17.61
C ILE A 243 35.08 -22.22 18.09
N GLY A 244 35.20 -23.35 17.37
CA GLY A 244 34.46 -24.59 17.66
C GLY A 244 33.09 -24.68 16.99
N TYR A 245 32.58 -23.61 16.39
CA TYR A 245 31.34 -23.63 15.62
C TYR A 245 31.61 -23.63 14.12
N LYS A 246 30.82 -24.42 13.37
CA LYS A 246 30.73 -24.36 11.91
C LYS A 246 29.35 -23.82 11.52
N ARG A 247 29.28 -23.04 10.43
CA ARG A 247 28.01 -22.45 9.97
C ARG A 247 27.88 -22.55 8.47
N SER A 248 26.67 -22.88 8.02
CA SER A 248 26.25 -22.76 6.62
C SER A 248 25.31 -21.56 6.47
N GLY A 249 25.68 -20.66 5.56
CA GLY A 249 24.97 -19.42 5.28
C GLY A 249 25.04 -18.36 6.38
N VAL A 250 24.83 -17.10 6.00
CA VAL A 250 24.73 -15.96 6.94
C VAL A 250 23.37 -15.31 6.72
N TRP A 251 22.66 -15.01 7.81
CA TRP A 251 21.42 -14.26 7.74
C TRP A 251 21.73 -12.76 7.64
N GLY A 252 21.11 -12.09 6.66
CA GLY A 252 20.98 -10.64 6.68
C GLY A 252 20.04 -10.18 7.79
N SER A 253 19.97 -8.87 8.03
CA SER A 253 19.05 -8.24 8.98
C SER A 253 17.60 -8.68 8.77
N GLU A 254 17.16 -8.73 7.52
CA GLU A 254 15.81 -9.05 7.10
C GLU A 254 15.51 -10.54 7.29
N THR A 255 16.44 -11.42 6.88
CA THR A 255 16.31 -12.86 7.12
C THR A 255 16.23 -13.16 8.61
N ALA A 256 17.06 -12.50 9.43
CA ALA A 256 17.00 -12.65 10.88
C ALA A 256 15.61 -12.24 11.41
N SER A 257 15.13 -11.04 11.07
CA SER A 257 13.80 -10.55 11.47
C SER A 257 12.68 -11.53 11.09
N GLN A 258 12.69 -12.03 9.85
CA GLN A 258 11.72 -13.00 9.37
C GLN A 258 11.75 -14.30 10.20
N LYS A 259 12.94 -14.85 10.48
CA LYS A 259 13.04 -16.09 11.27
C LYS A 259 12.63 -15.87 12.72
N LEU A 260 12.87 -14.69 13.30
CA LEU A 260 12.32 -14.33 14.61
C LEU A 260 10.78 -14.32 14.59
N GLU A 261 10.15 -13.68 13.60
CA GLU A 261 8.69 -13.63 13.49
C GLU A 261 8.09 -15.04 13.34
N HIS A 262 8.68 -15.87 12.48
CA HIS A 262 8.22 -17.24 12.24
C HIS A 262 8.29 -18.12 13.51
N LEU A 263 9.40 -18.05 14.24
CA LEU A 263 9.54 -18.77 15.50
C LEU A 263 8.64 -18.17 16.60
N GLY A 264 8.45 -16.84 16.57
CA GLY A 264 7.49 -16.14 17.43
C GLY A 264 6.06 -16.64 17.25
N LEU A 265 5.63 -16.90 16.01
CA LEU A 265 4.34 -17.51 15.69
C LEU A 265 4.24 -18.94 16.22
N LEU A 266 5.25 -19.78 15.97
CA LEU A 266 5.27 -21.17 16.43
C LEU A 266 5.11 -21.24 17.95
N PHE A 267 5.95 -20.54 18.70
CA PHE A 267 5.85 -20.54 20.17
C PHE A 267 4.60 -19.81 20.68
N GLY A 268 4.12 -18.82 19.94
CA GLY A 268 2.85 -18.14 20.19
C GLY A 268 1.66 -19.10 20.12
N ALA A 269 1.62 -19.95 19.09
CA ALA A 269 0.61 -20.99 18.93
C ALA A 269 0.70 -22.03 20.05
N MET A 270 1.92 -22.45 20.44
CA MET A 270 2.11 -23.39 21.54
C MET A 270 1.59 -22.86 22.87
N CYS A 271 1.81 -21.57 23.17
CA CYS A 271 1.42 -20.97 24.45
C CYS A 271 -0.06 -20.55 24.51
N SER A 272 -0.72 -20.45 23.37
CA SER A 272 -2.12 -20.03 23.28
C SER A 272 -3.07 -21.09 23.83
N ALA A 273 -4.13 -20.68 24.52
CA ALA A 273 -5.03 -21.62 25.18
C ALA A 273 -5.86 -22.44 24.16
N PRO A 274 -6.10 -23.74 24.40
CA PRO A 274 -6.92 -24.59 23.52
C PRO A 274 -8.35 -24.07 23.33
N GLY A 275 -8.94 -23.46 24.37
CA GLY A 275 -10.29 -22.87 24.30
C GLY A 275 -10.35 -21.46 23.73
N SER A 276 -9.22 -20.85 23.35
CA SER A 276 -9.21 -19.53 22.72
C SER A 276 -9.54 -19.59 21.22
N ALA A 277 -9.81 -18.44 20.60
CA ALA A 277 -9.98 -18.34 19.14
C ALA A 277 -8.75 -18.87 18.35
N ILE A 278 -7.57 -18.89 18.98
CA ILE A 278 -6.31 -19.39 18.40
C ILE A 278 -6.27 -20.92 18.43
N ARG A 279 -6.96 -21.56 19.40
CA ARG A 279 -6.95 -23.02 19.61
C ARG A 279 -5.54 -23.60 19.73
N GLY A 280 -4.68 -22.93 20.49
CA GLY A 280 -3.29 -23.33 20.69
C GLY A 280 -3.12 -24.54 21.61
N LEU A 281 -1.88 -24.91 21.93
CA LEU A 281 -1.59 -26.09 22.75
C LEU A 281 -1.75 -25.86 24.27
N GLY A 282 -1.65 -24.61 24.73
CA GLY A 282 -1.76 -24.25 26.14
C GLY A 282 -0.50 -24.52 26.96
N VAL A 283 0.68 -24.60 26.33
CA VAL A 283 1.95 -24.82 27.02
C VAL A 283 2.28 -23.62 27.92
N PRO A 284 2.57 -23.83 29.22
CA PRO A 284 3.03 -22.74 30.09
C PRO A 284 4.29 -22.09 29.53
N THR A 285 4.32 -20.76 29.48
CA THR A 285 5.42 -20.02 28.84
C THR A 285 6.81 -20.39 29.42
N ARG A 286 6.89 -20.65 30.72
CA ARG A 286 8.11 -21.12 31.41
C ARG A 286 8.68 -22.46 30.90
N ASN A 287 7.88 -23.25 30.19
CA ASN A 287 8.28 -24.55 29.63
C ASN A 287 8.73 -24.45 28.16
N LEU A 288 8.70 -23.26 27.56
CA LEU A 288 9.12 -23.05 26.18
C LEU A 288 10.65 -22.86 26.09
N CYS A 289 11.28 -23.60 25.19
CA CYS A 289 12.71 -23.47 24.83
C CYS A 289 12.93 -23.90 23.37
N LEU A 290 14.05 -23.47 22.76
CA LEU A 290 14.43 -23.86 21.40
C LEU A 290 14.76 -25.35 21.27
N ALA A 291 15.12 -26.04 22.35
CA ALA A 291 15.33 -27.48 22.34
C ALA A 291 14.08 -28.27 21.93
N LEU A 292 12.87 -27.71 22.12
CA LEU A 292 11.62 -28.34 21.64
C LEU A 292 11.61 -28.52 20.11
N LEU A 293 12.34 -27.67 19.38
CA LEU A 293 12.46 -27.77 17.93
C LEU A 293 13.29 -28.98 17.50
N ALA A 294 13.99 -29.67 18.41
CA ALA A 294 14.74 -30.90 18.15
C ALA A 294 13.85 -32.14 17.94
N PHE A 295 12.54 -32.02 18.21
CA PHE A 295 11.62 -33.16 18.24
C PHE A 295 10.66 -33.12 17.04
N PRO A 296 10.55 -34.21 16.25
CA PRO A 296 9.63 -34.32 15.11
C PRO A 296 8.17 -33.96 15.44
N ALA A 297 7.68 -34.38 16.61
CA ALA A 297 6.30 -34.14 17.04
C ALA A 297 5.95 -32.65 17.17
N THR A 298 6.92 -31.79 17.53
CA THR A 298 6.74 -30.34 17.57
C THR A 298 6.38 -29.78 16.20
N TRP A 299 7.07 -30.24 15.15
CA TRP A 299 6.85 -29.79 13.77
C TRP A 299 5.55 -30.34 13.20
N ASP A 300 5.30 -31.64 13.38
CA ASP A 300 4.07 -32.28 12.91
C ASP A 300 2.83 -31.66 13.58
N TRP A 301 2.88 -31.41 14.90
CA TRP A 301 1.81 -30.71 15.59
C TRP A 301 1.56 -29.32 15.01
N TYR A 302 2.62 -28.54 14.81
CA TYR A 302 2.49 -27.15 14.36
C TYR A 302 1.92 -27.05 12.94
N ILE A 303 2.37 -27.93 12.04
CA ILE A 303 1.89 -28.03 10.66
C ILE A 303 0.41 -28.45 10.63
N GLN A 304 0.02 -29.49 11.38
CA GLN A 304 -1.37 -29.92 11.48
C GLN A 304 -2.26 -28.88 12.18
N TRP A 305 -1.72 -28.13 13.14
CA TRP A 305 -2.44 -27.03 13.79
C TRP A 305 -2.72 -25.90 12.79
N ARG A 306 -1.72 -25.52 11.96
CA ARG A 306 -1.90 -24.55 10.88
C ARG A 306 -2.91 -25.00 9.85
N GLU A 307 -2.86 -26.27 9.44
CA GLU A 307 -3.86 -26.86 8.53
C GLU A 307 -5.26 -26.78 9.12
N ARG A 308 -5.45 -27.17 10.38
CA ARG A 308 -6.79 -27.10 11.03
C ARG A 308 -7.31 -25.67 11.17
N ARG A 309 -6.40 -24.70 11.32
CA ARG A 309 -6.74 -23.28 11.44
C ARG A 309 -7.08 -22.64 10.09
N ARG A 310 -6.34 -23.00 9.04
CA ARG A 310 -6.44 -22.39 7.70
C ARG A 310 -7.28 -23.20 6.70
N GLY A 311 -7.33 -24.52 6.87
CA GLY A 311 -8.03 -25.50 6.04
C GLY A 311 -7.16 -26.24 5.00
N PHE A 312 -5.89 -25.87 4.84
CA PHE A 312 -4.96 -26.45 3.84
C PHE A 312 -3.49 -26.07 4.15
N TYR A 313 -2.55 -26.68 3.43
CA TYR A 313 -1.10 -26.42 3.47
C TYR A 313 -0.64 -25.42 2.39
N THR A 314 0.38 -24.60 2.67
CA THR A 314 1.05 -23.74 1.70
C THR A 314 2.56 -23.93 1.77
N ALA A 315 3.31 -23.27 0.88
CA ALA A 315 4.77 -23.40 0.89
C ALA A 315 5.43 -22.78 2.15
N TRP A 316 4.70 -22.00 2.95
CA TRP A 316 5.18 -21.55 4.26
C TRP A 316 5.49 -22.73 5.21
N GLU A 317 4.67 -23.78 5.24
CA GLU A 317 4.98 -24.98 6.06
C GLU A 317 6.28 -25.64 5.61
N VAL A 318 6.51 -25.67 4.29
CA VAL A 318 7.73 -26.20 3.69
C VAL A 318 8.94 -25.35 4.11
N ASP A 319 8.82 -24.02 4.08
CA ASP A 319 9.86 -23.08 4.52
C ASP A 319 10.19 -23.21 6.01
N MET A 320 9.19 -23.49 6.85
CA MET A 320 9.41 -23.77 8.25
C MET A 320 10.17 -25.08 8.47
N LEU A 321 9.82 -26.14 7.76
CA LEU A 321 10.56 -27.39 7.82
C LEU A 321 11.99 -27.24 7.31
N ALA A 322 12.20 -26.43 6.26
CA ALA A 322 13.54 -26.08 5.79
C ALA A 322 14.35 -25.32 6.84
N LEU A 323 13.72 -24.43 7.62
CA LEU A 323 14.34 -23.80 8.79
C LEU A 323 14.74 -24.87 9.82
N GLY A 324 13.83 -25.79 10.17
CA GLY A 324 14.10 -26.93 11.05
C GLY A 324 15.30 -27.75 10.61
N ALA A 325 15.33 -28.15 9.33
CA ALA A 325 16.45 -28.86 8.72
C ALA A 325 17.76 -28.09 8.88
N SER A 326 17.75 -26.79 8.57
CA SER A 326 18.96 -25.95 8.65
C SER A 326 19.52 -25.83 10.07
N MET A 327 18.67 -25.94 11.10
CA MET A 327 19.08 -25.87 12.51
C MET A 327 19.62 -27.21 13.02
N ALA A 328 19.14 -28.34 12.48
CA ALA A 328 19.52 -29.69 12.89
C ALA A 328 20.63 -30.34 12.04
N ARG A 329 21.01 -29.68 10.93
CA ARG A 329 21.99 -30.18 9.97
C ARG A 329 23.31 -30.61 10.62
N ALA A 330 23.87 -31.72 10.14
CA ALA A 330 25.21 -32.18 10.50
C ALA A 330 26.25 -31.06 10.32
N ASP A 331 27.21 -31.01 11.26
CA ASP A 331 28.29 -30.01 11.38
C ASP A 331 27.87 -28.55 11.61
N THR A 332 26.86 -28.06 10.91
CA THR A 332 26.60 -26.63 10.72
C THR A 332 25.31 -26.13 11.35
N GLY A 333 24.44 -27.05 11.80
CA GLY A 333 23.20 -26.74 12.48
C GLY A 333 23.44 -26.15 13.86
N TRP A 334 22.81 -25.01 14.17
CA TRP A 334 22.97 -24.36 15.47
C TRP A 334 22.42 -25.20 16.62
N LEU A 335 21.26 -25.82 16.41
CA LEU A 335 20.61 -26.66 17.41
C LEU A 335 21.50 -27.85 17.75
N ARG A 336 22.05 -28.52 16.73
CA ARG A 336 22.97 -29.66 16.88
C ARG A 336 24.26 -29.29 17.63
N GLN A 337 24.77 -28.08 17.44
CA GLN A 337 25.97 -27.56 18.11
C GLN A 337 25.69 -27.00 19.52
N SER A 338 24.44 -27.05 20.00
CA SER A 338 24.02 -26.47 21.27
C SER A 338 23.40 -27.51 22.23
N PRO A 339 24.14 -28.58 22.64
CA PRO A 339 23.58 -29.66 23.46
C PRO A 339 23.11 -29.19 24.85
N LYS A 340 23.69 -28.11 25.38
CA LYS A 340 23.25 -27.46 26.64
C LYS A 340 21.75 -27.11 26.66
N LEU A 341 21.12 -26.94 25.50
CA LEU A 341 19.69 -26.63 25.43
C LEU A 341 18.81 -27.78 25.95
N ALA A 342 19.31 -29.03 25.92
CA ALA A 342 18.57 -30.19 26.42
C ALA A 342 18.26 -30.10 27.93
N GLU A 343 19.06 -29.37 28.71
CA GLU A 343 18.84 -29.14 30.14
C GLU A 343 17.54 -28.37 30.42
N ASN A 344 17.07 -27.59 29.45
CA ASN A 344 15.89 -26.75 29.58
C ASN A 344 14.58 -27.50 29.26
N LEU A 345 14.66 -28.75 28.79
CA LEU A 345 13.50 -29.53 28.40
C LEU A 345 12.63 -29.91 29.60
N LYS A 346 11.31 -29.83 29.38
CA LYS A 346 10.28 -30.36 30.29
C LYS A 346 9.32 -31.23 29.49
N PRO A 347 8.78 -32.32 30.08
CA PRO A 347 7.76 -33.11 29.40
C PRO A 347 6.56 -32.25 29.02
N ILE A 348 6.13 -32.35 27.76
CA ILE A 348 4.94 -31.70 27.23
C ILE A 348 4.06 -32.79 26.61
N PRO A 349 2.90 -33.10 27.19
CA PRO A 349 2.01 -34.13 26.68
C PRO A 349 1.71 -33.95 25.18
N GLY A 350 1.89 -35.02 24.41
CA GLY A 350 1.68 -35.04 22.96
C GLY A 350 2.79 -34.43 22.11
N LEU A 351 3.82 -33.83 22.71
CA LEU A 351 5.00 -33.32 21.98
C LEU A 351 6.31 -34.00 22.38
N VAL A 352 6.60 -34.03 23.68
CA VAL A 352 7.89 -34.54 24.19
C VAL A 352 7.67 -35.26 25.51
N SER A 353 7.98 -36.54 25.56
CA SER A 353 7.90 -37.38 26.75
C SER A 353 9.16 -37.29 27.63
N ALA A 354 9.07 -37.73 28.88
CA ALA A 354 10.23 -37.80 29.76
C ALA A 354 11.33 -38.73 29.23
N ALA A 355 10.95 -39.86 28.60
CA ALA A 355 11.90 -40.81 28.03
C ALA A 355 12.68 -40.19 26.85
N GLU A 356 11.99 -39.46 25.97
CA GLU A 356 12.64 -38.76 24.84
C GLU A 356 13.59 -37.67 25.32
N ILE A 357 13.30 -37.01 26.44
CA ILE A 357 14.22 -36.03 27.05
C ILE A 357 15.50 -36.70 27.53
N GLU A 358 15.40 -37.86 28.19
CA GLU A 358 16.58 -38.58 28.64
C GLU A 358 17.43 -39.11 27.47
N VAL A 359 16.78 -39.59 26.40
CA VAL A 359 17.47 -39.92 25.14
C VAL A 359 18.17 -38.70 24.55
N ALA A 360 17.51 -37.54 24.51
CA ALA A 360 18.09 -36.31 23.97
C ALA A 360 19.27 -35.79 24.80
N LYS A 361 19.25 -35.96 26.12
CA LYS A 361 20.40 -35.63 26.99
C LYS A 361 21.56 -36.59 26.79
N ALA A 362 21.29 -37.87 26.53
CA ALA A 362 22.31 -38.88 26.29
C ALA A 362 22.93 -38.77 24.88
N ASP A 363 22.11 -38.53 23.85
CA ASP A 363 22.54 -38.40 22.46
C ASP A 363 21.77 -37.27 21.74
N TRP A 364 22.24 -36.05 21.97
CA TRP A 364 21.71 -34.86 21.31
C TRP A 364 21.92 -34.87 19.79
N ALA A 365 23.07 -35.40 19.34
CA ALA A 365 23.42 -35.45 17.94
C ALA A 365 22.50 -36.41 17.17
N GLY A 366 22.22 -37.59 17.72
CA GLY A 366 21.26 -38.55 17.18
C GLY A 366 19.85 -38.01 17.17
N THR A 367 19.44 -37.26 18.20
CA THR A 367 18.14 -36.58 18.24
C THR A 367 18.00 -35.55 17.10
N CYS A 368 19.02 -34.71 16.88
CA CYS A 368 19.05 -33.77 15.77
C CYS A 368 19.06 -34.47 14.40
N GLU A 369 19.74 -35.61 14.28
CA GLU A 369 19.76 -36.40 13.04
C GLU A 369 18.40 -37.03 12.73
N ALA A 370 17.69 -37.53 13.74
CA ALA A 370 16.33 -38.02 13.59
C ALA A 370 15.38 -36.91 13.11
N LEU A 371 15.48 -35.73 13.71
CA LEU A 371 14.72 -34.56 13.25
C LEU A 371 15.04 -34.19 11.81
N HIS A 372 16.33 -34.04 11.48
CA HIS A 372 16.76 -33.60 10.15
C HIS A 372 16.19 -34.50 9.05
N ARG A 373 16.23 -35.82 9.25
CA ARG A 373 15.60 -36.80 8.33
C ARG A 373 14.09 -36.61 8.25
N HIS A 374 13.42 -36.45 9.38
CA HIS A 374 11.97 -36.27 9.46
C HIS A 374 11.49 -35.04 8.68
N VAL A 375 12.07 -33.86 8.96
CA VAL A 375 11.60 -32.60 8.36
C VAL A 375 11.88 -32.53 6.86
N ILE A 376 12.96 -33.14 6.36
CA ILE A 376 13.22 -33.22 4.91
C ILE A 376 12.20 -34.13 4.23
N ALA A 377 11.90 -35.30 4.82
CA ALA A 377 10.89 -36.19 4.28
C ALA A 377 9.51 -35.52 4.26
N ARG A 378 9.12 -34.91 5.39
CA ARG A 378 7.85 -34.20 5.53
C ARG A 378 7.74 -33.00 4.57
N ALA A 379 8.82 -32.26 4.34
CA ALA A 379 8.83 -31.16 3.39
C ALA A 379 8.52 -31.64 1.96
N LYS A 380 9.09 -32.78 1.54
CA LYS A 380 8.82 -33.39 0.23
C LYS A 380 7.38 -33.89 0.09
N GLU A 381 6.81 -34.45 1.16
CA GLU A 381 5.39 -34.83 1.19
C GLU A 381 4.50 -33.60 1.05
N LEU A 382 4.76 -32.55 1.84
CA LEU A 382 3.99 -31.31 1.82
C LEU A 382 4.04 -30.63 0.46
N GLN A 383 5.20 -30.56 -0.19
CA GLN A 383 5.36 -29.98 -1.53
C GLN A 383 4.38 -30.55 -2.58
N ARG A 384 3.89 -31.78 -2.40
CA ARG A 384 2.92 -32.41 -3.31
C ARG A 384 1.46 -32.06 -3.03
N ILE A 385 1.18 -31.56 -1.82
CA ILE A 385 -0.18 -31.29 -1.33
C ILE A 385 -0.42 -29.82 -1.01
N ILE A 386 0.60 -28.97 -1.03
CA ILE A 386 0.43 -27.54 -0.88
C ILE A 386 -0.56 -27.04 -1.93
N ARG A 387 -1.48 -26.19 -1.49
CA ARG A 387 -2.39 -25.48 -2.37
C ARG A 387 -1.92 -24.04 -2.44
N VAL A 388 -1.82 -23.50 -3.66
CA VAL A 388 -1.69 -22.06 -3.83
C VAL A 388 -3.03 -21.46 -3.44
N HIS A 389 -3.06 -20.68 -2.36
CA HIS A 389 -4.31 -20.16 -1.82
C HIS A 389 -5.02 -19.18 -2.76
N ARG A 390 -4.26 -18.48 -3.63
CA ARG A 390 -4.79 -17.52 -4.58
C ARG A 390 -4.01 -17.54 -5.89
N ASP A 391 -4.66 -17.12 -6.95
CA ASP A 391 -3.91 -16.55 -8.07
C ASP A 391 -3.30 -15.22 -7.61
N PRO A 392 -1.95 -15.09 -7.49
CA PRO A 392 -1.34 -13.85 -7.02
C PRO A 392 -1.68 -12.65 -7.92
N PHE A 393 -2.01 -12.94 -9.18
CA PHE A 393 -2.33 -11.92 -10.17
C PHE A 393 -3.79 -11.49 -10.14
N GLU A 394 -4.68 -12.18 -9.43
CA GLU A 394 -6.14 -11.87 -9.38
C GLU A 394 -6.42 -10.38 -9.19
N PRO A 395 -5.74 -9.64 -8.28
CA PRO A 395 -6.04 -8.24 -8.06
C PRO A 395 -5.74 -7.32 -9.26
N ILE A 396 -4.89 -7.78 -10.18
CA ILE A 396 -4.39 -7.03 -11.35
C ILE A 396 -4.67 -7.74 -12.67
N LEU A 397 -5.44 -8.83 -12.68
CA LEU A 397 -5.80 -9.56 -13.90
C LEU A 397 -6.34 -8.65 -15.01
N PRO A 398 -7.24 -7.68 -14.75
CA PRO A 398 -7.71 -6.77 -15.80
C PRO A 398 -6.59 -6.00 -16.52
N ILE A 399 -5.46 -5.78 -15.84
CA ILE A 399 -4.28 -5.13 -16.41
C ILE A 399 -3.45 -6.14 -17.18
N LEU A 400 -3.17 -7.30 -16.58
CA LEU A 400 -2.33 -8.32 -17.17
C LEU A 400 -2.96 -8.98 -18.39
N GLU A 401 -4.29 -9.01 -18.48
CA GLU A 401 -5.03 -9.53 -19.63
C GLU A 401 -5.05 -8.54 -20.79
N SER A 402 -4.88 -7.24 -20.56
CA SER A 402 -4.83 -6.22 -21.62
C SER A 402 -3.68 -6.42 -22.62
N ASP A 403 -3.82 -5.87 -23.82
CA ASP A 403 -2.80 -5.90 -24.88
C ASP A 403 -1.53 -5.08 -24.53
N SER A 404 -1.67 -4.17 -23.57
CA SER A 404 -0.62 -3.29 -23.11
C SER A 404 -0.71 -3.11 -21.60
N PRO A 405 -0.22 -4.08 -20.79
CA PRO A 405 -0.33 -3.99 -19.33
C PRO A 405 0.26 -2.70 -18.74
N VAL A 406 1.45 -2.27 -19.20
CA VAL A 406 2.03 -0.98 -18.82
C VAL A 406 1.16 0.20 -19.27
N GLY A 407 0.59 0.15 -20.48
CA GLY A 407 -0.31 1.19 -20.99
C GLY A 407 -1.60 1.31 -20.17
N GLU A 408 -2.17 0.19 -19.74
CA GLU A 408 -3.35 0.14 -18.88
C GLU A 408 -3.02 0.69 -17.48
N TYR A 409 -1.93 0.24 -16.87
CA TYR A 409 -1.49 0.73 -15.55
C TYR A 409 -1.09 2.22 -15.58
N ARG A 410 -0.57 2.73 -16.70
CA ARG A 410 -0.23 4.16 -16.89
C ARG A 410 -1.45 5.07 -16.71
N LYS A 411 -2.67 4.59 -17.00
CA LYS A 411 -3.91 5.38 -16.82
C LYS A 411 -4.09 5.86 -15.38
N ILE A 412 -3.53 5.15 -14.39
CA ILE A 412 -3.55 5.58 -12.98
C ILE A 412 -2.79 6.90 -12.81
N ALA A 413 -1.67 7.09 -13.51
CA ALA A 413 -0.92 8.34 -13.49
C ALA A 413 -1.70 9.49 -14.15
N ASP A 414 -2.41 9.20 -15.25
CA ASP A 414 -3.26 10.17 -15.95
C ASP A 414 -4.44 10.59 -15.05
N GLU A 415 -5.03 9.65 -14.31
CA GLU A 415 -6.08 9.93 -13.32
C GLU A 415 -5.56 10.81 -12.16
N ILE A 416 -4.35 10.56 -11.66
CA ILE A 416 -3.74 11.42 -10.62
C ILE A 416 -3.57 12.85 -11.13
N LEU A 417 -3.13 13.03 -12.38
CA LEU A 417 -2.97 14.35 -13.00
C LEU A 417 -4.30 15.07 -13.21
N ALA A 418 -5.31 14.37 -13.74
CA ALA A 418 -6.64 14.93 -13.98
C ALA A 418 -7.32 15.46 -12.71
N TYR A 419 -6.95 14.90 -11.56
CA TYR A 419 -7.51 15.17 -10.24
C TYR A 419 -6.52 15.82 -9.27
N MET A 420 -5.39 16.31 -9.76
CA MET A 420 -4.38 16.97 -8.95
C MET A 420 -4.95 18.26 -8.32
N PRO A 421 -4.83 18.45 -6.99
CA PRO A 421 -5.27 19.68 -6.35
C PRO A 421 -4.43 20.89 -6.78
N ASP A 422 -5.06 22.06 -6.83
CA ASP A 422 -4.38 23.34 -6.99
C ASP A 422 -3.32 23.53 -5.89
N GLU A 423 -2.08 23.74 -6.30
CA GLU A 423 -0.94 23.82 -5.39
C GLU A 423 -1.00 25.07 -4.50
N ASN A 424 -1.44 26.20 -5.04
CA ASN A 424 -1.46 27.47 -4.31
C ASN A 424 -2.47 27.44 -3.16
N ARG A 425 -3.62 26.79 -3.37
CA ARG A 425 -4.69 26.68 -2.37
C ARG A 425 -4.56 25.46 -1.48
N TYR A 426 -4.05 24.34 -1.99
CA TYR A 426 -3.95 23.07 -1.28
C TYR A 426 -2.53 22.47 -1.37
N PRO A 427 -1.49 23.15 -0.85
CA PRO A 427 -0.09 22.78 -1.07
C PRO A 427 0.25 21.37 -0.57
N VAL A 428 -0.31 20.97 0.57
CA VAL A 428 -0.10 19.61 1.11
C VAL A 428 -0.80 18.54 0.27
N ALA A 429 -2.04 18.79 -0.18
CA ALA A 429 -2.77 17.81 -0.98
C ALA A 429 -2.17 17.68 -2.39
N ALA A 430 -1.70 18.78 -2.98
CA ALA A 430 -0.92 18.78 -4.21
C ALA A 430 0.40 18.01 -4.03
N ALA A 431 1.13 18.25 -2.94
CA ALA A 431 2.34 17.50 -2.62
C ALA A 431 2.09 15.98 -2.47
N GLU A 432 0.99 15.59 -1.84
CA GLU A 432 0.58 14.17 -1.74
C GLU A 432 0.24 13.57 -3.11
N ALA A 433 -0.40 14.33 -4.00
CA ALA A 433 -0.72 13.90 -5.36
C ALA A 433 0.56 13.75 -6.21
N VAL A 434 1.49 14.70 -6.15
CA VAL A 434 2.78 14.61 -6.86
C VAL A 434 3.62 13.45 -6.33
N ARG A 435 3.67 13.23 -5.01
CA ARG A 435 4.31 12.03 -4.44
C ARG A 435 3.69 10.75 -4.99
N SER A 436 2.37 10.69 -5.09
CA SER A 436 1.64 9.53 -5.61
C SER A 436 1.94 9.29 -7.10
N LEU A 437 1.97 10.36 -7.90
CA LEU A 437 2.35 10.33 -9.31
C LEU A 437 3.76 9.76 -9.50
N LEU A 438 4.72 10.26 -8.72
CA LEU A 438 6.11 9.83 -8.77
C LEU A 438 6.29 8.37 -8.32
N LEU A 439 5.54 7.91 -7.31
CA LEU A 439 5.54 6.49 -6.91
C LEU A 439 5.15 5.57 -8.07
N ILE A 440 4.06 5.90 -8.77
CA ILE A 440 3.58 5.13 -9.92
C ILE A 440 4.57 5.20 -11.09
N ARG A 441 5.01 6.40 -11.48
CA ARG A 441 5.90 6.59 -12.63
C ARG A 441 7.28 5.96 -12.40
N LEU A 442 7.92 6.21 -11.26
CA LEU A 442 9.22 5.60 -10.95
C LEU A 442 9.10 4.09 -10.77
N GLY A 443 7.99 3.59 -10.21
CA GLY A 443 7.72 2.15 -10.17
C GLY A 443 7.75 1.54 -11.57
N LEU A 444 7.01 2.13 -12.52
CA LEU A 444 6.94 1.66 -13.92
C LEU A 444 8.27 1.80 -14.68
N HIS A 445 9.08 2.81 -14.39
CA HIS A 445 10.37 2.97 -15.07
C HIS A 445 11.47 2.07 -14.50
N LEU A 446 11.49 1.87 -13.19
CA LEU A 446 12.59 1.18 -12.53
C LEU A 446 12.36 -0.32 -12.43
N GLY A 447 11.12 -0.76 -12.23
CA GLY A 447 10.80 -2.16 -11.99
C GLY A 447 11.47 -2.76 -10.76
N VAL A 448 12.03 -1.94 -9.86
CA VAL A 448 12.74 -2.39 -8.67
C VAL A 448 11.77 -2.83 -7.57
N ARG A 449 12.24 -3.69 -6.66
CA ARG A 449 11.49 -4.11 -5.47
C ARG A 449 11.10 -2.93 -4.58
N GLN A 450 10.03 -3.09 -3.81
CA GLN A 450 9.54 -2.03 -2.92
C GLN A 450 10.62 -1.51 -1.96
N LYS A 451 11.48 -2.41 -1.44
CA LYS A 451 12.58 -2.03 -0.55
C LYS A 451 13.51 -1.01 -1.22
N ASN A 452 13.92 -1.29 -2.45
CA ASN A 452 14.83 -0.45 -3.21
C ASN A 452 14.21 0.92 -3.53
N LEU A 453 12.91 0.95 -3.86
CA LEU A 453 12.19 2.19 -4.12
C LEU A 453 11.95 3.01 -2.84
N ARG A 454 11.57 2.33 -1.75
CA ARG A 454 11.31 2.91 -0.42
C ARG A 454 12.56 3.54 0.19
N GLN A 455 13.70 2.86 0.07
CA GLN A 455 14.98 3.25 0.67
C GLN A 455 15.88 4.05 -0.28
N LEU A 456 15.40 4.37 -1.49
CA LEU A 456 16.13 5.17 -2.46
C LEU A 456 16.49 6.53 -1.86
N LEU A 457 17.78 6.84 -1.73
CA LEU A 457 18.25 8.16 -1.32
C LEU A 457 18.09 9.17 -2.46
N VAL A 458 18.22 10.46 -2.15
CA VAL A 458 18.22 11.50 -3.18
C VAL A 458 19.31 12.54 -2.97
N LYS A 459 19.89 12.99 -4.10
CA LYS A 459 20.75 14.16 -4.18
C LYS A 459 20.16 15.17 -5.15
N ARG A 460 20.05 16.42 -4.72
CA ARG A 460 19.59 17.51 -5.59
C ARG A 460 20.63 17.78 -6.68
N ARG A 461 20.20 18.38 -7.78
CA ARG A 461 21.10 18.88 -8.83
C ARG A 461 22.19 19.76 -8.19
N GLY A 462 23.44 19.55 -8.57
CA GLY A 462 24.59 20.26 -8.03
C GLY A 462 25.15 19.73 -6.69
N GLN A 463 24.46 18.79 -6.02
CA GLN A 463 25.04 18.11 -4.86
C GLN A 463 25.96 16.96 -5.30
N ILE A 464 27.01 16.71 -4.52
CA ILE A 464 27.94 15.61 -4.77
C ILE A 464 27.22 14.28 -4.45
N PRO A 465 27.11 13.38 -5.45
CA PRO A 465 26.58 12.02 -5.24
C PRO A 465 27.40 11.19 -4.27
N LEU A 466 26.76 10.21 -3.64
CA LEU A 466 27.49 9.18 -2.91
C LEU A 466 28.26 8.28 -3.89
N THR A 467 29.41 7.77 -3.45
CA THR A 467 30.17 6.80 -4.23
C THR A 467 29.47 5.44 -4.23
N GLU A 468 29.70 4.62 -5.25
CA GLU A 468 29.11 3.28 -5.33
C GLU A 468 29.47 2.42 -4.10
N ARG A 469 30.69 2.58 -3.56
CA ARG A 469 31.11 1.93 -2.31
C ARG A 469 30.28 2.36 -1.11
N GLN A 470 30.04 3.67 -0.95
CA GLN A 470 29.21 4.18 0.15
C GLN A 470 27.76 3.69 0.05
N LEU A 471 27.23 3.56 -1.17
CA LEU A 471 25.91 2.99 -1.41
C LEU A 471 25.89 1.49 -1.11
N ALA A 472 26.93 0.74 -1.49
CA ALA A 472 27.07 -0.69 -1.22
C ALA A 472 27.14 -0.97 0.28
N ASP A 473 27.92 -0.18 1.04
CA ASP A 473 28.02 -0.27 2.50
C ASP A 473 26.65 -0.05 3.17
N ARG A 474 25.83 0.85 2.60
CA ARG A 474 24.47 1.15 3.08
C ARG A 474 23.40 0.21 2.53
N LYS A 475 23.70 -0.59 1.51
CA LYS A 475 22.77 -1.45 0.78
C LYS A 475 21.51 -0.72 0.28
N CYS A 476 21.69 0.50 -0.23
CA CYS A 476 20.60 1.32 -0.76
C CYS A 476 20.99 2.03 -2.06
N GLY A 477 20.00 2.47 -2.84
CA GLY A 477 20.22 3.25 -4.05
C GLY A 477 20.24 4.76 -3.84
N GLU A 478 20.53 5.51 -4.90
CA GLU A 478 20.45 6.97 -4.95
C GLU A 478 19.85 7.45 -6.29
N LEU A 479 18.88 8.36 -6.21
CA LEU A 479 18.44 9.21 -7.32
C LEU A 479 19.32 10.45 -7.36
N ARG A 480 19.96 10.71 -8.50
CA ARG A 480 20.91 11.81 -8.67
C ARG A 480 20.91 12.37 -10.08
N TRP A 481 21.45 13.57 -10.24
CA TRP A 481 21.61 14.19 -11.56
C TRP A 481 22.90 13.71 -12.24
N SER A 482 22.80 13.15 -13.44
CA SER A 482 23.95 12.87 -14.31
C SER A 482 24.27 14.12 -15.12
N ALA A 483 25.38 14.79 -14.80
CA ALA A 483 25.87 15.91 -15.60
C ALA A 483 26.34 15.46 -17.00
N ARG A 484 26.79 14.21 -17.14
CA ARG A 484 27.22 13.65 -18.42
C ARG A 484 26.02 13.45 -19.36
N ASP A 485 24.95 12.87 -18.84
CA ASP A 485 23.79 12.46 -19.64
C ASP A 485 22.64 13.47 -19.57
N GLN A 486 22.84 14.59 -18.85
CA GLN A 486 21.86 15.67 -18.66
C GLN A 486 20.47 15.17 -18.21
N GLY A 487 20.45 14.26 -17.24
CA GLY A 487 19.21 13.67 -16.76
C GLY A 487 19.29 13.07 -15.37
N TRP A 488 18.13 12.80 -14.79
CA TRP A 488 18.01 12.09 -13.53
C TRP A 488 18.38 10.62 -13.73
N GLU A 489 19.40 10.13 -13.02
CA GLU A 489 19.78 8.71 -13.01
C GLU A 489 19.51 8.08 -11.64
N VAL A 490 19.14 6.81 -11.65
CA VAL A 490 19.04 5.96 -10.47
C VAL A 490 20.21 4.98 -10.49
N VAL A 491 20.98 4.97 -9.39
CA VAL A 491 22.09 4.04 -9.20
C VAL A 491 21.86 3.21 -7.95
N ILE A 492 21.88 1.88 -8.10
CA ILE A 492 21.67 0.93 -7.01
C ILE A 492 22.78 -0.13 -7.08
N PRO A 493 23.60 -0.28 -6.04
CA PRO A 493 24.65 -1.30 -6.00
C PRO A 493 24.04 -2.71 -6.00
N ALA A 494 24.75 -3.68 -6.57
CA ALA A 494 24.25 -5.06 -6.67
C ALA A 494 23.92 -5.64 -5.29
N GLU A 495 24.71 -5.29 -4.27
CA GLU A 495 24.60 -5.71 -2.88
C GLU A 495 23.30 -5.25 -2.19
N ALA A 496 22.61 -4.25 -2.75
CA ALA A 496 21.29 -3.83 -2.28
C ALA A 496 20.18 -4.79 -2.76
N PHE A 497 20.42 -5.57 -3.81
CA PHE A 497 19.45 -6.52 -4.33
C PHE A 497 19.58 -7.89 -3.64
N LYS A 498 18.43 -8.54 -3.42
CA LYS A 498 18.37 -9.93 -2.96
C LYS A 498 19.13 -10.90 -3.87
N ASN A 499 19.11 -10.63 -5.18
CA ASN A 499 19.73 -11.45 -6.22
C ASN A 499 21.11 -10.90 -6.63
N ALA A 500 21.86 -10.28 -5.71
CA ALA A 500 23.16 -9.66 -5.98
C ALA A 500 24.15 -10.60 -6.71
N THR A 501 24.07 -11.90 -6.45
CA THR A 501 24.93 -12.94 -7.04
C THR A 501 24.38 -13.54 -8.33
N SER A 502 23.23 -13.08 -8.82
CA SER A 502 22.66 -13.56 -10.08
C SER A 502 23.47 -13.09 -11.28
N SER A 503 23.34 -13.84 -12.38
CA SER A 503 23.96 -13.52 -13.66
C SER A 503 23.59 -12.13 -14.19
N TYR A 504 22.40 -11.61 -13.80
CA TYR A 504 21.94 -10.27 -14.20
C TYR A 504 22.93 -9.16 -13.83
N PHE A 505 23.45 -9.16 -12.60
CA PHE A 505 24.31 -8.08 -12.15
C PHE A 505 25.75 -8.28 -12.61
N GLY A 506 26.26 -9.51 -12.63
CA GLY A 506 27.67 -9.77 -12.97
C GLY A 506 28.66 -8.92 -12.15
N GLY A 507 28.28 -8.57 -10.91
CA GLY A 507 29.05 -7.67 -10.03
C GLY A 507 28.95 -6.16 -10.34
N LYS A 508 28.11 -5.74 -11.28
CA LYS A 508 27.89 -4.33 -11.65
C LYS A 508 26.63 -3.76 -10.98
N PRO A 509 26.60 -2.45 -10.68
CA PRO A 509 25.40 -1.80 -10.16
C PRO A 509 24.30 -1.72 -11.21
N PHE A 510 23.05 -1.65 -10.76
CA PHE A 510 21.95 -1.18 -11.58
C PHE A 510 22.09 0.32 -11.78
N ARG A 511 22.12 0.76 -13.04
CA ARG A 511 22.10 2.17 -13.43
C ARG A 511 21.05 2.37 -14.50
N LEU A 512 20.11 3.29 -14.26
CA LEU A 512 19.08 3.66 -15.23
C LEU A 512 18.98 5.18 -15.30
N LEU A 513 19.16 5.75 -16.50
CA LEU A 513 18.78 7.12 -16.81
C LEU A 513 17.27 7.18 -17.00
N LEU A 514 16.59 8.02 -16.23
CA LEU A 514 15.15 8.20 -16.34
C LEU A 514 14.82 9.01 -17.60
N PRO A 515 13.83 8.58 -18.40
CA PRO A 515 13.41 9.36 -19.55
C PRO A 515 12.52 10.53 -19.09
N ASP A 516 12.68 11.71 -19.69
CA ASP A 516 11.83 12.87 -19.37
C ASP A 516 10.49 12.82 -20.14
N LEU A 517 9.71 11.76 -19.87
CA LEU A 517 8.40 11.57 -20.49
C LEU A 517 7.29 12.15 -19.60
N GLY A 518 6.39 12.92 -20.23
CA GLY A 518 5.27 13.54 -19.54
C GLY A 518 5.69 14.53 -18.44
N GLY A 519 6.83 15.21 -18.62
CA GLY A 519 7.38 16.20 -17.69
C GLY A 519 7.91 15.60 -16.38
N LEU A 520 8.41 14.36 -16.42
CA LEU A 520 8.91 13.65 -15.24
C LEU A 520 9.96 14.47 -14.48
N PHE A 521 10.89 15.12 -15.18
CA PHE A 521 11.94 15.92 -14.54
C PHE A 521 11.34 17.10 -13.79
N GLY A 522 10.39 17.81 -14.40
CA GLY A 522 9.67 18.90 -13.74
C GLY A 522 8.93 18.46 -12.47
N PHE A 523 8.32 17.27 -12.46
CA PHE A 523 7.70 16.72 -11.25
C PHE A 523 8.72 16.32 -10.19
N ILE A 524 9.88 15.77 -10.57
CA ILE A 524 10.96 15.45 -9.62
C ILE A 524 11.49 16.73 -8.98
N ASP A 525 11.81 17.74 -9.78
CA ASP A 525 12.34 19.01 -9.30
C ASP A 525 11.33 19.71 -8.38
N ALA A 526 10.07 19.82 -8.83
CA ALA A 526 8.97 20.35 -8.02
C ALA A 526 8.82 19.61 -6.69
N TYR A 527 8.92 18.28 -6.72
CA TYR A 527 8.80 17.49 -5.53
C TYR A 527 9.93 17.76 -4.54
N LEU A 528 11.17 17.84 -5.01
CA LEU A 528 12.35 18.08 -4.19
C LEU A 528 12.46 19.50 -3.65
N GLU A 529 12.01 20.49 -4.42
CA GLU A 529 12.14 21.91 -4.07
C GLU A 529 11.09 22.36 -3.06
N ARG A 530 9.82 22.02 -3.29
CA ARG A 530 8.69 22.61 -2.53
C ARG A 530 7.75 21.58 -1.90
N HIS A 531 7.35 20.54 -2.62
CA HIS A 531 6.36 19.60 -2.08
C HIS A 531 6.91 18.79 -0.91
N ARG A 532 8.18 18.39 -0.96
CA ARG A 532 8.83 17.66 0.13
C ARG A 532 8.78 18.44 1.44
N GLN A 533 9.04 19.76 1.41
CA GLN A 533 8.97 20.61 2.59
C GLN A 533 7.54 20.68 3.16
N ALA A 534 6.53 20.79 2.29
CA ALA A 534 5.13 20.77 2.69
C ALA A 534 4.72 19.45 3.38
N LEU A 535 5.30 18.32 2.98
CA LEU A 535 5.06 17.01 3.60
C LEU A 535 5.79 16.84 4.94
N LEU A 536 7.02 17.36 5.07
CA LEU A 536 7.83 17.25 6.28
C LEU A 536 7.32 18.10 7.43
N ARG A 537 6.70 19.26 7.15
CA ARG A 537 6.17 20.18 8.18
C ARG A 537 7.19 20.54 9.28
N GLY A 538 8.45 20.70 8.88
CA GLY A 538 9.56 21.02 9.79
C GLY A 538 10.18 19.83 10.54
N ALA A 539 9.73 18.60 10.30
CA ALA A 539 10.39 17.41 10.82
C ALA A 539 11.76 17.17 10.15
N ALA A 540 12.60 16.34 10.80
CA ALA A 540 13.88 15.94 10.25
C ALA A 540 13.72 15.17 8.93
N ASP A 541 14.55 15.53 7.95
CA ASP A 541 14.55 14.89 6.64
C ASP A 541 15.34 13.56 6.69
N PRO A 542 14.72 12.41 6.34
CA PRO A 542 15.39 11.11 6.37
C PRO A 542 16.37 10.89 5.20
N GLY A 543 16.42 11.79 4.21
CA GLY A 543 17.26 11.68 3.01
C GLY A 543 16.75 10.71 1.94
N THR A 544 15.70 9.92 2.22
CA THR A 544 15.03 9.06 1.24
C THR A 544 14.17 9.87 0.28
N PHE A 545 14.13 9.51 -1.00
CA PHE A 545 13.36 10.23 -2.01
C PHE A 545 11.89 10.35 -1.62
N PHE A 546 11.22 9.27 -1.21
CA PHE A 546 9.84 9.33 -0.73
C PHE A 546 9.75 9.60 0.77
N VAL A 547 8.88 10.54 1.16
CA VAL A 547 8.56 10.86 2.57
C VAL A 547 7.06 10.80 2.85
N LYS A 548 6.73 10.41 4.08
CA LYS A 548 5.36 10.45 4.61
C LYS A 548 4.91 11.90 4.80
N THR A 549 3.60 12.11 4.78
CA THR A 549 3.03 13.36 5.28
C THR A 549 3.09 13.32 6.80
N VAL A 550 3.94 14.15 7.40
CA VAL A 550 4.12 14.21 8.85
C VAL A 550 2.84 14.71 9.52
N LYS A 551 2.43 14.02 10.60
CA LYS A 551 1.24 14.35 11.38
C LYS A 551 1.65 14.86 12.75
N THR A 552 0.77 15.60 13.42
CA THR A 552 1.02 16.09 14.79
C THR A 552 1.35 14.96 15.77
N THR A 553 0.83 13.75 15.53
CA THR A 553 1.01 12.57 16.39
C THR A 553 2.19 11.67 15.98
N SER A 554 2.89 11.96 14.89
CA SER A 554 4.01 11.14 14.41
C SER A 554 4.98 11.98 13.59
N MET A 555 6.19 12.18 14.14
CA MET A 555 7.25 13.00 13.53
C MET A 555 8.19 12.21 12.61
N ASP A 556 8.11 10.88 12.60
CA ASP A 556 8.91 10.07 11.67
C ASP A 556 8.39 10.23 10.24
N ALA A 557 9.21 10.79 9.36
CA ALA A 557 8.88 11.02 7.96
C ALA A 557 9.27 9.84 7.04
N ALA A 558 10.04 8.86 7.50
CA ALA A 558 10.52 7.77 6.67
C ALA A 558 9.43 6.70 6.46
N TYR A 559 9.34 6.18 5.24
CA TYR A 559 8.49 5.02 4.98
C TYR A 559 9.16 3.74 5.49
N ASN A 560 8.45 2.99 6.33
CA ASN A 560 8.72 1.58 6.55
C ASN A 560 7.89 0.73 5.57
N GLN A 561 8.02 -0.60 5.57
CA GLN A 561 7.27 -1.43 4.63
C GLN A 561 5.76 -1.23 4.72
N THR A 562 5.20 -1.37 5.93
CA THR A 562 3.75 -1.35 6.11
C THR A 562 3.17 -0.01 5.67
N THR A 563 3.82 1.09 6.02
CA THR A 563 3.40 2.44 5.60
C THR A 563 3.62 2.68 4.11
N PHE A 564 4.64 2.09 3.49
CA PHE A 564 4.87 2.17 2.04
C PHE A 564 3.84 1.37 1.25
N TYR A 565 3.55 0.14 1.68
CA TYR A 565 2.49 -0.70 1.13
C TYR A 565 1.12 -0.01 1.24
N GLU A 566 0.78 0.51 2.42
CA GLU A 566 -0.47 1.23 2.62
C GLU A 566 -0.54 2.52 1.79
N ALA A 567 0.57 3.24 1.63
CA ALA A 567 0.62 4.40 0.73
C ALA A 567 0.33 3.99 -0.71
N TRP A 568 0.94 2.91 -1.20
CA TRP A 568 0.67 2.36 -2.52
C TRP A 568 -0.80 1.96 -2.68
N ARG A 569 -1.31 1.16 -1.75
CA ARG A 569 -2.69 0.70 -1.72
C ARG A 569 -3.69 1.86 -1.72
N LEU A 570 -3.43 2.93 -0.97
CA LEU A 570 -4.27 4.13 -0.95
C LEU A 570 -4.28 4.85 -2.31
N ILE A 571 -3.16 4.84 -3.05
CA ILE A 571 -3.11 5.36 -4.42
C ILE A 571 -4.01 4.53 -5.32
N ILE A 572 -3.92 3.20 -5.25
CA ILE A 572 -4.76 2.29 -6.05
C ILE A 572 -6.23 2.45 -5.69
N GLN A 573 -6.59 2.52 -4.41
CA GLN A 573 -7.96 2.73 -3.97
C GLN A 573 -8.54 4.05 -4.47
N ARG A 574 -7.72 5.11 -4.49
CA ARG A 574 -8.17 6.47 -4.82
C ARG A 574 -8.17 6.77 -6.32
N TYR A 575 -7.23 6.23 -7.07
CA TYR A 575 -7.01 6.58 -8.49
C TYR A 575 -6.99 5.36 -9.41
N GLY A 576 -6.70 4.17 -8.89
CA GLY A 576 -6.62 2.95 -9.70
C GLY A 576 -8.00 2.35 -9.99
N ILE A 577 -8.76 2.08 -8.93
CA ILE A 577 -10.02 1.33 -9.02
C ILE A 577 -11.13 2.23 -9.56
N TYR A 578 -11.67 1.89 -10.73
CA TYR A 578 -12.83 2.59 -11.27
C TYR A 578 -14.07 2.32 -10.40
N ASN A 579 -14.65 3.40 -9.87
CA ASN A 579 -15.87 3.40 -9.07
C ASN A 579 -17.07 3.85 -9.92
N PRO A 580 -18.02 2.96 -10.23
CA PRO A 580 -19.15 3.28 -11.10
C PRO A 580 -20.12 4.30 -10.48
N TYR A 581 -20.14 4.43 -9.14
CA TYR A 581 -21.02 5.37 -8.45
C TYR A 581 -20.49 6.80 -8.46
N THR A 582 -19.17 6.99 -8.54
CA THR A 582 -18.53 8.31 -8.57
C THR A 582 -17.99 8.71 -9.93
N GLY A 583 -17.85 7.75 -10.85
CA GLY A 583 -17.22 7.95 -12.17
C GLY A 583 -15.71 8.20 -12.11
N ARG A 584 -15.07 7.96 -10.97
CA ARG A 584 -13.63 8.19 -10.74
C ARG A 584 -12.85 6.88 -10.71
N GLY A 585 -11.54 6.97 -10.91
CA GLY A 585 -10.62 5.84 -10.97
C GLY A 585 -10.35 5.39 -12.39
N ALA A 586 -9.18 4.79 -12.62
CA ALA A 586 -8.67 4.58 -13.97
C ALA A 586 -9.14 3.27 -14.63
N ILE A 587 -9.26 2.17 -13.87
CA ILE A 587 -9.31 0.82 -14.44
C ILE A 587 -10.49 0.04 -13.84
N LYS A 588 -11.34 -0.50 -14.72
CA LYS A 588 -12.50 -1.33 -14.35
C LYS A 588 -12.04 -2.72 -13.88
N GLY A 589 -12.65 -3.22 -12.81
CA GLY A 589 -12.35 -4.55 -12.25
C GLY A 589 -11.05 -4.63 -11.44
N LEU A 590 -10.24 -3.56 -11.40
CA LEU A 590 -9.02 -3.54 -10.61
C LEU A 590 -9.33 -3.69 -9.11
N LEU A 591 -8.54 -4.49 -8.40
CA LEU A 591 -8.64 -4.62 -6.95
C LEU A 591 -7.43 -3.97 -6.24
N PRO A 592 -7.55 -3.61 -4.94
CA PRO A 592 -6.48 -2.92 -4.22
C PRO A 592 -5.23 -3.80 -4.16
N HIS A 593 -4.04 -3.30 -4.47
CA HIS A 593 -2.83 -4.14 -4.47
C HIS A 593 -1.60 -3.33 -4.03
N GLY A 594 -0.50 -4.05 -3.80
CA GLY A 594 0.77 -3.50 -3.32
C GLY A 594 1.75 -3.12 -4.43
N PRO A 595 2.93 -2.59 -4.06
CA PRO A 595 3.97 -2.18 -5.01
C PRO A 595 4.53 -3.33 -5.87
N HIS A 596 4.52 -4.59 -5.38
CA HIS A 596 5.05 -5.73 -6.13
C HIS A 596 4.35 -5.91 -7.49
N SER A 597 3.05 -5.65 -7.55
CA SER A 597 2.23 -5.78 -8.75
C SER A 597 2.75 -5.01 -9.96
N VAL A 598 3.51 -3.92 -9.76
CA VAL A 598 4.13 -3.20 -10.90
C VAL A 598 5.19 -4.05 -11.59
N ARG A 599 5.92 -4.88 -10.85
CA ARG A 599 6.91 -5.80 -11.42
C ARG A 599 6.20 -6.84 -12.28
N ASP A 600 5.07 -7.36 -11.82
CA ASP A 600 4.24 -8.30 -12.60
C ASP A 600 3.76 -7.66 -13.90
N VAL A 601 3.30 -6.41 -13.83
CA VAL A 601 2.85 -5.63 -14.99
C VAL A 601 3.99 -5.42 -15.99
N LEU A 602 5.20 -5.08 -15.52
CA LEU A 602 6.36 -4.86 -16.38
C LEU A 602 6.83 -6.16 -17.03
N ALA A 603 7.02 -7.22 -16.25
CA ALA A 603 7.44 -8.53 -16.76
C ALA A 603 6.44 -9.05 -17.79
N THR A 604 5.14 -8.99 -17.47
CA THR A 604 4.07 -9.42 -18.38
C THR A 604 3.99 -8.56 -19.63
N HIS A 605 4.15 -7.25 -19.53
CA HIS A 605 4.13 -6.36 -20.69
C HIS A 605 5.27 -6.67 -21.66
N ILE A 606 6.50 -6.77 -21.16
CA ILE A 606 7.65 -7.12 -21.99
C ILE A 606 7.45 -8.51 -22.59
N LEU A 607 7.04 -9.49 -21.78
CA LEU A 607 6.79 -10.86 -22.25
C LEU A 607 5.73 -10.91 -23.36
N LYS A 608 4.64 -10.15 -23.25
CA LYS A 608 3.61 -10.05 -24.30
C LYS A 608 4.12 -9.39 -25.58
N LYS A 609 5.00 -8.39 -25.46
CA LYS A 609 5.51 -7.64 -26.62
C LYS A 609 6.64 -8.36 -27.34
N THR A 610 7.46 -9.12 -26.62
CA THR A 610 8.72 -9.66 -27.17
C THR A 610 8.75 -11.18 -27.18
N GLY A 611 7.90 -11.85 -26.40
CA GLY A 611 7.94 -13.30 -26.20
C GLY A 611 9.19 -13.80 -25.46
N SER A 612 10.07 -12.89 -25.00
CA SER A 612 11.37 -13.23 -24.42
C SER A 612 11.35 -13.16 -22.90
N PHE A 613 11.55 -14.32 -22.26
CA PHE A 613 11.75 -14.40 -20.80
C PHE A 613 12.98 -13.63 -20.34
N GLU A 614 14.04 -13.56 -21.15
CA GLU A 614 15.27 -12.85 -20.84
C GLU A 614 15.04 -11.33 -20.79
N GLN A 615 14.39 -10.77 -21.80
CA GLN A 615 14.10 -9.33 -21.79
C GLN A 615 13.14 -8.96 -20.67
N ALA A 616 12.15 -9.82 -20.38
CA ALA A 616 11.25 -9.62 -19.25
C ALA A 616 11.99 -9.71 -17.91
N SER A 617 13.00 -10.57 -17.77
CA SER A 617 13.79 -10.68 -16.55
C SER A 617 14.66 -9.44 -16.31
N TYR A 618 15.16 -8.80 -17.38
CA TYR A 618 15.89 -7.53 -17.27
C TYR A 618 15.02 -6.39 -16.72
N ALA A 619 13.75 -6.32 -17.13
CA ALA A 619 12.82 -5.30 -16.65
C ALA A 619 12.57 -5.35 -15.14
N ILE A 620 12.76 -6.50 -14.51
CA ILE A 620 12.53 -6.71 -13.08
C ILE A 620 13.78 -7.17 -12.31
N GLN A 621 14.96 -7.14 -12.94
CA GLN A 621 16.24 -7.53 -12.32
C GLN A 621 16.18 -8.94 -11.70
N ASP A 622 15.67 -9.90 -12.47
CA ASP A 622 15.55 -11.31 -12.09
C ASP A 622 16.12 -12.26 -13.16
N THR A 623 16.05 -13.56 -12.92
CA THR A 623 16.53 -14.58 -13.86
C THR A 623 15.43 -15.02 -14.83
N PRO A 624 15.77 -15.41 -16.08
CA PRO A 624 14.79 -15.90 -17.05
C PRO A 624 13.99 -17.10 -16.55
N ASP A 625 14.63 -18.02 -15.80
CA ASP A 625 13.97 -19.20 -15.24
C ASP A 625 12.88 -18.81 -14.24
N THR A 626 13.16 -17.83 -13.37
CA THR A 626 12.15 -17.27 -12.48
C THR A 626 10.97 -16.72 -13.28
N VAL A 627 11.23 -15.92 -14.31
CA VAL A 627 10.17 -15.32 -15.13
C VAL A 627 9.34 -16.39 -15.85
N ALA A 628 9.97 -17.44 -16.38
CA ALA A 628 9.28 -18.55 -17.02
C ALA A 628 8.33 -19.25 -16.05
N ASN A 629 8.78 -19.53 -14.83
CA ASN A 629 7.95 -20.20 -13.82
C ASN A 629 6.72 -19.37 -13.42
N HIS A 630 6.84 -18.04 -13.33
CA HIS A 630 5.77 -17.18 -12.81
C HIS A 630 4.85 -16.59 -13.88
N TYR A 631 5.37 -16.26 -15.07
CA TYR A 631 4.63 -15.46 -16.07
C TYR A 631 4.34 -16.20 -17.37
N ALA A 632 4.79 -17.47 -17.54
CA ALA A 632 4.58 -18.22 -18.78
C ALA A 632 3.11 -18.30 -19.23
N ARG A 633 2.16 -18.22 -18.31
CA ARG A 633 0.72 -18.22 -18.63
C ARG A 633 0.24 -17.01 -19.43
N PHE A 634 0.99 -15.90 -19.39
CA PHE A 634 0.66 -14.67 -20.14
C PHE A 634 1.38 -14.57 -21.48
N LEU A 635 2.08 -15.65 -21.88
CA LEU A 635 2.77 -15.70 -23.15
C LEU A 635 1.75 -15.61 -24.30
N PRO A 636 2.04 -14.83 -25.35
CA PRO A 636 1.16 -14.75 -26.52
C PRO A 636 0.88 -16.14 -27.11
N GLN A 637 -0.40 -16.43 -27.37
CA GLN A 637 -0.83 -17.73 -27.90
C GLN A 637 -0.25 -17.99 -29.30
N ASP A 638 0.04 -16.93 -30.06
CA ASP A 638 0.59 -17.02 -31.41
C ASP A 638 2.06 -16.54 -31.47
N LYS A 639 2.97 -17.42 -31.02
CA LYS A 639 4.43 -17.19 -31.13
C LYS A 639 4.89 -17.04 -32.58
N ALA A 640 4.19 -17.70 -33.51
CA ALA A 640 4.53 -17.68 -34.93
C ALA A 640 4.24 -16.30 -35.53
N ALA A 641 3.16 -15.63 -35.13
CA ALA A 641 2.87 -14.25 -35.52
C ALA A 641 3.93 -13.24 -35.03
N LEU A 642 4.45 -13.39 -33.80
CA LEU A 642 5.53 -12.54 -33.30
C LEU A 642 6.85 -12.75 -34.05
N ALA A 643 7.21 -14.01 -34.31
CA ALA A 643 8.36 -14.33 -35.14
C ALA A 643 8.20 -13.78 -36.57
N ALA A 644 6.99 -13.90 -37.14
CA ALA A 644 6.67 -13.35 -38.45
C ALA A 644 6.77 -11.82 -38.48
N GLN A 645 6.37 -11.08 -37.43
CA GLN A 645 6.55 -9.63 -37.37
C GLN A 645 8.02 -9.21 -37.41
N VAL A 646 8.89 -9.90 -36.67
CA VAL A 646 10.33 -9.62 -36.68
C VAL A 646 10.94 -9.96 -38.05
N LEU A 647 10.54 -11.08 -38.65
CA LEU A 647 10.97 -11.44 -40.01
C LEU A 647 10.48 -10.41 -41.04
N ASN A 648 9.22 -9.98 -40.95
CA ASN A 648 8.62 -9.01 -41.88
C ASN A 648 9.24 -7.61 -41.78
N GLN A 649 9.81 -7.22 -40.63
CA GLN A 649 10.58 -5.97 -40.51
C GLN A 649 11.82 -5.99 -41.42
N VAL A 650 12.47 -7.15 -41.60
CA VAL A 650 13.59 -7.31 -42.52
C VAL A 650 13.13 -7.17 -43.98
N TRP A 651 11.96 -7.73 -44.30
CA TRP A 651 11.36 -7.62 -45.64
C TRP A 651 10.79 -6.23 -45.95
N SER A 652 10.46 -5.43 -44.94
CA SER A 652 9.93 -4.06 -45.10
C SER A 652 11.01 -2.98 -45.11
N ALA A 653 12.23 -3.31 -44.66
CA ALA A 653 13.39 -2.43 -44.69
C ALA A 653 14.27 -2.64 -45.95
N ALA A 654 13.92 -3.61 -46.79
CA ALA A 654 14.42 -3.81 -48.15
C ALA A 654 13.48 -3.11 -49.15
#